data_AF-A0AAU8ZLK3-F1
#
_entry.id   AF-A0AAU8ZLK3-F1
#
_cell.length_a   1.000
_cell.length_b   1.000
_cell.length_c   1.000
_cell.angle_alpha   90.00
_cell.angle_beta   90.00
_cell.angle_gamma   90.00
#
_symmetry.space_group_name_H-M   'P 1'
#
loop_
_entity.id
_entity.type
_entity.pdbx_description
1 polymer ?
#
loop_
_entity_poly.entity_id
_entity_poly.type
_entity_poly.pdbx_seq_one_letter_code
_entity_poly.pdbx_strand_id
1 'polypeptide(L)'
;MAVAKEKKKGFFSWLGFGRKEDEQAQQEQAAQEEQTRLAEEQARRDAEAAEEARLAEEQARRDEEAAEEARLAEEQARRDEEAAEQARLAEEQARRDEEAVEQARLAEEQARRDAEAAEQQRFAQEQARRNAEISEQQRLAEEKRQAEAQAAEQQRAEEEQRQLKEQALRDAEAAKQQRIAEEKRLAEEQAAEQQRAEEEQRRLKEQALRDAEIAKQQRIAEEKRQAEEQAAAQRRAEEEQRRTEEQALRDAEIAKQQRIAEEKRLAEEQAAEQQRAVEEQRCAQEQALRDAEAAKQQRIADDKRRAEEQAAEQQRLAQEQKLRDAEAAEQARLAEEQRLAQEEEARRLAEAEAEAQDAALVENESPAPADTQERPAKEGFFARLKRSLVRTRENIGSGFFGIFRGKKIDDDLFEELEEQLLVADVGVETTRKIITSLTQHASRRDLKDAEALFVKLREEMGEILATVDKPLEIEDKKPYVILMVGVNGVGKTTTIGKMARQYQAQGKSVMLAAGDTFRAAAVEQLQVWGERNNIPVVAQHTGADPASVIFDAIQSAKAKGVDVLIADTAGRLQNKAHLMEELKKIVRVMKKLDEDAPHEIMLTLDASTGQNAVSQARLFNEAVGLTGLTLTKLDGTAKGGVIFAIADQFGIPIRYIGVGEGIEDLRPFKAGDFIEALFARED
;
A
#
# COMPACT_ATOMS: atom_id res chain seq x y z
N MET A 1 22.94 118.22 -124.14
CA MET A 1 22.58 118.59 -125.53
C MET A 1 22.14 120.05 -125.50
N ALA A 2 22.85 121.01 -126.09
CA ALA A 2 23.14 121.23 -127.51
C ALA A 2 22.05 122.05 -128.24
N VAL A 3 22.34 123.35 -128.39
CA VAL A 3 22.27 124.15 -129.63
C VAL A 3 20.90 124.43 -130.29
N ALA A 4 20.55 125.73 -130.42
CA ALA A 4 20.21 126.39 -131.70
C ALA A 4 20.07 127.93 -131.52
N LYS A 5 20.07 128.68 -132.63
CA LYS A 5 20.22 130.15 -132.70
C LYS A 5 19.36 130.69 -133.85
N GLU A 6 18.86 131.93 -133.76
CA GLU A 6 18.71 132.98 -134.81
C GLU A 6 17.61 134.01 -134.41
N LYS A 7 17.42 135.22 -134.95
CA LYS A 7 18.25 136.37 -135.44
C LYS A 7 17.30 137.34 -136.24
N LYS A 8 17.72 138.61 -136.44
CA LYS A 8 17.20 139.68 -137.38
C LYS A 8 15.99 140.53 -136.86
N LYS A 9 15.69 141.80 -137.26
CA LYS A 9 16.49 143.06 -137.48
C LYS A 9 15.60 144.35 -137.76
N GLY A 10 15.70 145.43 -136.96
CA GLY A 10 15.48 146.86 -137.39
C GLY A 10 14.07 147.48 -137.27
N PHE A 11 13.78 148.77 -137.56
CA PHE A 11 14.55 150.06 -137.50
C PHE A 11 13.62 151.30 -137.79
N PHE A 12 13.76 152.43 -137.06
CA PHE A 12 13.40 153.85 -137.39
C PHE A 12 11.97 154.51 -137.25
N SER A 13 11.89 155.53 -136.36
CA SER A 13 11.58 156.99 -136.59
C SER A 13 10.16 157.65 -136.66
N TRP A 14 9.82 158.38 -135.57
CA TRP A 14 9.34 159.81 -135.43
C TRP A 14 7.91 160.34 -135.78
N LEU A 15 7.27 160.92 -134.73
CA LEU A 15 6.30 162.05 -134.60
C LEU A 15 4.81 161.99 -135.07
N GLY A 16 3.88 162.14 -134.09
CA GLY A 16 2.97 163.31 -134.03
C GLY A 16 1.43 163.14 -134.07
N PHE A 17 0.75 163.48 -132.94
CA PHE A 17 -0.71 163.78 -132.75
C PHE A 17 -1.75 162.65 -133.05
N GLY A 18 -2.82 162.46 -132.26
CA GLY A 18 -3.16 163.05 -130.95
C GLY A 18 -4.66 162.90 -130.55
N ARG A 19 -4.90 162.41 -129.32
CA ARG A 19 -6.19 162.36 -128.57
C ARG A 19 -7.35 161.51 -129.12
N LYS A 20 -7.47 160.27 -128.62
CA LYS A 20 -8.63 159.70 -127.89
C LYS A 20 -8.35 158.23 -127.53
N GLU A 21 -7.66 157.97 -126.41
CA GLU A 21 -7.25 156.60 -126.01
C GLU A 21 -7.32 156.35 -124.48
N ASP A 22 -7.86 157.29 -123.69
CA ASP A 22 -7.71 157.28 -122.22
C ASP A 22 -8.71 156.38 -121.46
N GLU A 23 -9.73 155.82 -122.11
CA GLU A 23 -10.76 154.98 -121.43
C GLU A 23 -10.47 153.47 -121.46
N GLN A 24 -9.65 152.97 -122.39
CA GLN A 24 -9.33 151.52 -122.46
C GLN A 24 -8.13 151.14 -121.57
N ALA A 25 -7.13 152.01 -121.44
CA ALA A 25 -5.93 151.72 -120.63
C ALA A 25 -6.23 151.52 -119.13
N GLN A 26 -7.28 152.18 -118.59
CA GLN A 26 -7.65 152.05 -117.17
C GLN A 26 -8.30 150.71 -116.84
N GLN A 27 -8.93 150.02 -117.80
CA GLN A 27 -9.53 148.70 -117.55
C GLN A 27 -8.50 147.56 -117.55
N GLU A 28 -7.45 147.64 -118.38
CA GLU A 28 -6.39 146.62 -118.39
C GLU A 28 -5.46 146.70 -117.16
N GLN A 29 -5.14 147.91 -116.66
CA GLN A 29 -4.35 148.04 -115.43
C GLN A 29 -5.08 147.50 -114.20
N ALA A 30 -6.37 147.80 -114.04
CA ALA A 30 -7.16 147.31 -112.91
C ALA A 30 -7.23 145.77 -112.89
N ALA A 31 -7.40 145.14 -114.06
CA ALA A 31 -7.45 143.68 -114.18
C ALA A 31 -6.10 143.01 -113.84
N GLN A 32 -4.97 143.63 -114.21
CA GLN A 32 -3.64 143.10 -113.85
C GLN A 32 -3.33 143.26 -112.36
N GLU A 33 -3.70 144.37 -111.73
CA GLU A 33 -3.54 144.56 -110.28
C GLU A 33 -4.40 143.57 -109.49
N GLU A 34 -5.65 143.31 -109.91
CA GLU A 34 -6.51 142.31 -109.29
C GLU A 34 -5.96 140.88 -109.45
N GLN A 35 -5.48 140.51 -110.64
CA GLN A 35 -4.83 139.20 -110.85
C GLN A 35 -3.56 139.01 -110.00
N THR A 36 -2.73 140.04 -109.89
CA THR A 36 -1.49 139.98 -109.10
C THR A 36 -1.80 139.85 -107.62
N ARG A 37 -2.80 140.59 -107.13
CA ARG A 37 -3.24 140.55 -105.73
C ARG A 37 -3.88 139.21 -105.35
N LEU A 38 -4.66 138.60 -106.25
CA LEU A 38 -5.19 137.24 -106.08
C LEU A 38 -4.06 136.19 -106.05
N ALA A 39 -3.03 136.34 -106.87
CA ALA A 39 -1.87 135.44 -106.85
C ALA A 39 -1.03 135.58 -105.56
N GLU A 40 -0.83 136.79 -105.04
CA GLU A 40 -0.18 137.00 -103.74
C GLU A 40 -1.01 136.46 -102.56
N GLU A 41 -2.33 136.59 -102.60
CA GLU A 41 -3.21 136.03 -101.58
C GLU A 41 -3.22 134.50 -101.62
N GLN A 42 -3.24 133.89 -102.81
CA GLN A 42 -3.10 132.44 -102.98
C GLN A 42 -1.74 131.95 -102.46
N ALA A 43 -0.65 132.61 -102.83
CA ALA A 43 0.70 132.26 -102.36
C ALA A 43 0.86 132.39 -100.83
N ARG A 44 0.17 133.36 -100.19
CA ARG A 44 0.09 133.43 -98.73
C ARG A 44 -0.64 132.25 -98.11
N ARG A 45 -1.82 131.89 -98.64
CA ARG A 45 -2.59 130.74 -98.14
C ARG A 45 -1.84 129.42 -98.32
N ASP A 46 -1.16 129.25 -99.45
CA ASP A 46 -0.35 128.05 -99.70
C ASP A 46 0.88 127.99 -98.77
N ALA A 47 1.46 129.14 -98.38
CA ALA A 47 2.53 129.23 -97.40
C ALA A 47 2.05 128.99 -95.95
N GLU A 48 0.90 129.56 -95.56
CA GLU A 48 0.25 129.33 -94.26
C GLU A 48 -0.13 127.85 -94.10
N ALA A 49 -0.71 127.24 -95.14
CA ALA A 49 -1.03 125.80 -95.15
C ALA A 49 0.23 124.91 -95.08
N ALA A 50 1.35 125.33 -95.69
CA ALA A 50 2.62 124.62 -95.57
C ALA A 50 3.24 124.75 -94.17
N GLU A 51 3.05 125.89 -93.48
CA GLU A 51 3.48 126.07 -92.10
C GLU A 51 2.61 125.28 -91.11
N GLU A 52 1.28 125.28 -91.28
CA GLU A 52 0.37 124.39 -90.53
C GLU A 52 0.71 122.92 -90.73
N ALA A 53 0.97 122.48 -91.98
CA ALA A 53 1.36 121.10 -92.26
C ALA A 53 2.69 120.72 -91.58
N ARG A 54 3.68 121.63 -91.54
CA ARG A 54 4.95 121.39 -90.84
C ARG A 54 4.77 121.32 -89.33
N LEU A 55 3.93 122.17 -88.75
CA LEU A 55 3.59 122.15 -87.32
C LEU A 55 2.81 120.88 -86.94
N ALA A 56 1.92 120.40 -87.82
CA ALA A 56 1.21 119.14 -87.64
C ALA A 56 2.15 117.93 -87.72
N GLU A 57 3.13 117.92 -88.63
CA GLU A 57 4.15 116.87 -88.68
C GLU A 57 5.06 116.89 -87.43
N GLU A 58 5.46 118.07 -86.96
CA GLU A 58 6.26 118.23 -85.73
C GLU A 58 5.49 117.77 -84.48
N GLN A 59 4.19 118.07 -84.40
CA GLN A 59 3.35 117.60 -83.31
C GLN A 59 3.13 116.08 -83.38
N ALA A 60 2.87 115.52 -84.57
CA ALA A 60 2.71 114.08 -84.75
C ALA A 60 3.97 113.30 -84.34
N ARG A 61 5.18 113.81 -84.64
CA ARG A 61 6.44 113.23 -84.18
C ARG A 61 6.57 113.25 -82.66
N ARG A 62 6.20 114.36 -82.00
CA ARG A 62 6.22 114.45 -80.53
C ARG A 62 5.22 113.50 -79.87
N ASP A 63 4.04 113.35 -80.46
CA ASP A 63 3.02 112.43 -79.97
C ASP A 63 3.45 110.96 -80.18
N GLU A 64 4.18 110.65 -81.26
CA GLU A 64 4.79 109.34 -81.51
C GLU A 64 5.96 109.04 -80.54
N GLU A 65 6.87 110.00 -80.33
CA GLU A 65 7.96 109.90 -79.33
C GLU A 65 7.40 109.70 -77.91
N ALA A 66 6.39 110.48 -77.51
CA ALA A 66 5.73 110.32 -76.21
C ALA A 66 4.99 108.99 -76.05
N ALA A 67 4.41 108.46 -77.14
CA ALA A 67 3.81 107.13 -77.13
C ALA A 67 4.87 106.01 -77.04
N GLU A 68 6.05 106.17 -77.64
CA GLU A 68 7.16 105.24 -77.52
C GLU A 68 7.75 105.25 -76.10
N GLU A 69 7.98 106.44 -75.52
CA GLU A 69 8.39 106.58 -74.11
C GLU A 69 7.37 105.94 -73.14
N ALA A 70 6.07 106.16 -73.36
CA ALA A 70 5.03 105.55 -72.54
C ALA A 70 5.01 104.01 -72.63
N ARG A 71 5.24 103.44 -73.81
CA ARG A 71 5.33 101.98 -74.00
C ARG A 71 6.58 101.40 -73.35
N LEU A 72 7.72 102.08 -73.44
CA LEU A 72 8.96 101.67 -72.77
C LEU A 72 8.81 101.74 -71.24
N ALA A 73 8.11 102.74 -70.72
CA ALA A 73 7.79 102.85 -69.30
C ALA A 73 6.84 101.73 -68.82
N GLU A 74 5.82 101.36 -69.61
CA GLU A 74 4.95 100.22 -69.28
C GLU A 74 5.70 98.88 -69.32
N GLU A 75 6.57 98.68 -70.32
CA GLU A 75 7.40 97.47 -70.42
C GLU A 75 8.38 97.35 -69.24
N GLN A 76 9.02 98.46 -68.85
CA GLN A 76 9.90 98.48 -67.68
C GLN A 76 9.12 98.20 -66.39
N ALA A 77 7.94 98.81 -66.20
CA ALA A 77 7.10 98.55 -65.03
C ALA A 77 6.67 97.07 -64.92
N ARG A 78 6.33 96.42 -66.04
CA ARG A 78 6.03 94.97 -66.06
C ARG A 78 7.25 94.13 -65.68
N ARG A 79 8.44 94.44 -66.19
CA ARG A 79 9.69 93.74 -65.82
C ARG A 79 10.04 93.90 -64.35
N ASP A 80 9.82 95.10 -63.79
CA ASP A 80 10.05 95.36 -62.37
C ASP A 80 9.03 94.63 -61.48
N GLU A 81 7.77 94.50 -61.92
CA GLU A 81 6.74 93.71 -61.24
C GLU A 81 7.03 92.20 -61.29
N GLU A 82 7.40 91.67 -62.45
CA GLU A 82 7.83 90.26 -62.62
C GLU A 82 9.08 89.95 -61.76
N ALA A 83 10.06 90.85 -61.71
CA ALA A 83 11.24 90.70 -60.87
C ALA A 83 10.87 90.73 -59.36
N ALA A 84 9.93 91.58 -58.96
CA ALA A 84 9.43 91.63 -57.58
C ALA A 84 8.58 90.40 -57.20
N GLU A 85 7.89 89.77 -58.15
CA GLU A 85 7.21 88.48 -57.93
C GLU A 85 8.21 87.34 -57.80
N GLN A 86 9.21 87.25 -58.69
CA GLN A 86 10.28 86.24 -58.58
C GLN A 86 11.08 86.37 -57.29
N ALA A 87 11.38 87.59 -56.83
CA ALA A 87 12.06 87.83 -55.56
C ALA A 87 11.24 87.34 -54.37
N ARG A 88 9.91 87.55 -54.36
CA ARG A 88 9.01 87.06 -53.31
C ARG A 88 8.94 85.53 -53.28
N LEU A 89 8.84 84.89 -54.45
CA LEU A 89 8.84 83.42 -54.56
C LEU A 89 10.18 82.81 -54.11
N ALA A 90 11.31 83.46 -54.40
CA ALA A 90 12.61 83.04 -53.93
C ALA A 90 12.76 83.17 -52.40
N GLU A 91 12.22 84.23 -51.80
CA GLU A 91 12.21 84.39 -50.34
C GLU A 91 11.29 83.36 -49.65
N GLU A 92 10.11 83.08 -50.22
CA GLU A 92 9.20 82.04 -49.71
C GLU A 92 9.84 80.65 -49.78
N GLN A 93 10.54 80.33 -50.88
CA GLN A 93 11.25 79.06 -51.02
C GLN A 93 12.41 78.95 -50.02
N ALA A 94 13.21 80.01 -49.85
CA ALA A 94 14.30 80.03 -48.88
C ALA A 94 13.82 79.78 -47.44
N ARG A 95 12.68 80.38 -47.05
CA ARG A 95 12.05 80.13 -45.73
C ARG A 95 11.62 78.67 -45.56
N ARG A 96 11.02 78.06 -46.59
CA ARG A 96 10.65 76.63 -46.56
C ARG A 96 11.86 75.71 -46.45
N ASP A 97 12.95 76.04 -47.13
CA ASP A 97 14.19 75.26 -47.09
C ASP A 97 14.86 75.38 -45.71
N GLU A 98 14.84 76.57 -45.08
CA GLU A 98 15.28 76.77 -43.69
C GLU A 98 14.41 75.99 -42.68
N GLU A 99 13.08 76.05 -42.79
CA GLU A 99 12.16 75.28 -41.94
C GLU A 99 12.37 73.77 -42.09
N ALA A 100 12.61 73.28 -43.31
CA ALA A 100 12.89 71.86 -43.58
C ALA A 100 14.23 71.40 -42.97
N VAL A 101 15.27 72.24 -43.02
CA VAL A 101 16.56 71.97 -42.36
C VAL A 101 16.41 71.93 -40.84
N GLU A 102 15.63 72.83 -40.24
CA GLU A 102 15.38 72.81 -38.80
C GLU A 102 14.54 71.59 -38.36
N GLN A 103 13.51 71.22 -39.12
CA GLN A 103 12.74 69.99 -38.91
C GLN A 103 13.64 68.74 -38.95
N ALA A 104 14.53 68.65 -39.95
CA ALA A 104 15.47 67.53 -40.08
C ALA A 104 16.43 67.45 -38.88
N ARG A 105 16.98 68.60 -38.45
CA ARG A 105 17.85 68.70 -37.26
C ARG A 105 17.16 68.21 -35.99
N LEU A 106 15.90 68.61 -35.77
CA LEU A 106 15.12 68.19 -34.60
C LEU A 106 14.78 66.70 -34.63
N ALA A 107 14.48 66.15 -35.82
CA ALA A 107 14.25 64.71 -35.99
C ALA A 107 15.51 63.87 -35.73
N GLU A 108 16.69 64.33 -36.18
CA GLU A 108 17.97 63.69 -35.89
C GLU A 108 18.32 63.75 -34.40
N GLU A 109 18.10 64.89 -33.75
CA GLU A 109 18.32 65.04 -32.30
C GLU A 109 17.39 64.13 -31.48
N GLN A 110 16.13 63.98 -31.87
CA GLN A 110 15.18 63.08 -31.22
C GLN A 110 15.57 61.60 -31.44
N ALA A 111 15.90 61.20 -32.68
CA ALA A 111 16.34 59.84 -32.97
C ALA A 111 17.60 59.45 -32.18
N ARG A 112 18.52 60.39 -31.96
CA ARG A 112 19.70 60.19 -31.12
C ARG A 112 19.33 59.98 -29.64
N ARG A 113 18.41 60.77 -29.08
CA ARG A 113 17.94 60.60 -27.69
C ARG A 113 17.25 59.25 -27.50
N ASP A 114 16.44 58.83 -28.47
CA ASP A 114 15.74 57.54 -28.43
C ASP A 114 16.72 56.36 -28.53
N ALA A 115 17.79 56.49 -29.32
CA ALA A 115 18.89 55.51 -29.35
C ALA A 115 19.66 55.43 -28.03
N GLU A 116 20.05 56.58 -27.45
CA GLU A 116 20.74 56.65 -26.16
C GLU A 116 19.87 56.05 -25.02
N ALA A 117 18.56 56.28 -25.04
CA ALA A 117 17.61 55.66 -24.09
C ALA A 117 17.48 54.13 -24.28
N ALA A 118 17.49 53.65 -25.52
CA ALA A 118 17.46 52.21 -25.82
C ALA A 118 18.75 51.49 -25.38
N GLU A 119 19.91 52.11 -25.52
CA GLU A 119 21.18 51.57 -25.00
C GLU A 119 21.17 51.50 -23.47
N GLN A 120 20.70 52.54 -22.78
CA GLN A 120 20.55 52.53 -21.32
C GLN A 120 19.61 51.42 -20.83
N GLN A 121 18.48 51.19 -21.51
CA GLN A 121 17.58 50.08 -21.18
C GLN A 121 18.23 48.71 -21.37
N ARG A 122 18.99 48.51 -22.45
CA ARG A 122 19.72 47.24 -22.69
C ARG A 122 20.76 46.99 -21.60
N PHE A 123 21.54 48.00 -21.23
CA PHE A 123 22.54 47.88 -20.17
C PHE A 123 21.90 47.57 -18.80
N ALA A 124 20.76 48.20 -18.49
CA ALA A 124 20.02 47.93 -17.26
C ALA A 124 19.45 46.49 -17.23
N GLN A 125 18.92 45.99 -18.35
CA GLN A 125 18.46 44.60 -18.47
C GLN A 125 19.60 43.59 -18.34
N GLU A 126 20.77 43.88 -18.94
CA GLU A 126 21.94 43.01 -18.85
C GLU A 126 22.48 42.94 -17.41
N GLN A 127 22.54 44.06 -16.69
CA GLN A 127 22.89 44.06 -15.26
C GLN A 127 21.88 43.31 -14.40
N ALA A 128 20.57 43.51 -14.62
CA ALA A 128 19.53 42.82 -13.88
C ALA A 128 19.63 41.29 -14.06
N ARG A 129 19.86 40.83 -15.30
CA ARG A 129 20.10 39.42 -15.61
C ARG A 129 21.35 38.87 -14.91
N ARG A 130 22.46 39.60 -14.97
CA ARG A 130 23.73 39.17 -14.37
C ARG A 130 23.66 39.08 -12.84
N ASN A 131 22.91 39.99 -12.20
CA ASN A 131 22.65 39.95 -10.77
C ASN A 131 21.74 38.76 -10.38
N ALA A 132 20.74 38.43 -11.22
CA ALA A 132 19.91 37.25 -11.01
C ALA A 132 20.72 35.94 -11.12
N GLU A 133 21.56 35.81 -12.15
CA GLU A 133 22.46 34.65 -12.35
C GLU A 133 23.42 34.48 -11.15
N ILE A 134 23.96 35.57 -10.60
CA ILE A 134 24.81 35.53 -9.38
C ILE A 134 24.00 35.08 -8.15
N SER A 135 22.78 35.60 -7.96
CA SER A 135 21.92 35.22 -6.83
C SER A 135 21.49 33.75 -6.90
N GLU A 136 21.26 33.22 -8.09
CA GLU A 136 20.92 31.81 -8.29
C GLU A 136 22.12 30.89 -8.00
N GLN A 137 23.32 31.26 -8.48
CA GLN A 137 24.55 30.53 -8.14
C GLN A 137 24.85 30.53 -6.64
N GLN A 138 24.58 31.62 -5.93
CA GLN A 138 24.73 31.69 -4.48
C GLN A 138 23.76 30.75 -3.76
N ARG A 139 22.48 30.73 -4.16
CA ARG A 139 21.48 29.81 -3.59
C ARG A 139 21.85 28.35 -3.82
N LEU A 140 22.24 27.98 -5.03
CA LEU A 140 22.65 26.60 -5.36
C LEU A 140 23.92 26.17 -4.60
N ALA A 141 24.86 27.09 -4.35
CA ALA A 141 26.04 26.82 -3.55
C ALA A 141 25.73 26.67 -2.04
N GLU A 142 24.69 27.33 -1.54
CA GLU A 142 24.22 27.22 -0.16
C GLU A 142 23.41 25.93 0.06
N GLU A 143 22.46 25.61 -0.84
CA GLU A 143 21.72 24.34 -0.86
C GLU A 143 22.69 23.15 -0.91
N LYS A 144 23.72 23.20 -1.78
CA LYS A 144 24.75 22.15 -1.84
C LYS A 144 25.53 21.99 -0.53
N ARG A 145 25.90 23.09 0.14
CA ARG A 145 26.58 23.03 1.45
C ARG A 145 25.70 22.44 2.55
N GLN A 146 24.40 22.70 2.52
CA GLN A 146 23.45 22.12 3.48
C GLN A 146 23.29 20.61 3.25
N ALA A 147 23.17 20.16 2.00
CA ALA A 147 23.15 18.74 1.66
C ALA A 147 24.45 18.01 2.06
N GLU A 148 25.62 18.59 1.76
CA GLU A 148 26.92 18.03 2.17
C GLU A 148 27.08 17.94 3.70
N ALA A 149 26.51 18.90 4.45
CA ALA A 149 26.51 18.86 5.91
C ALA A 149 25.55 17.79 6.47
N GLN A 150 24.34 17.66 5.92
CA GLN A 150 23.37 16.64 6.32
C GLN A 150 23.87 15.22 6.06
N ALA A 151 24.46 14.97 4.88
CA ALA A 151 25.07 13.67 4.56
C ALA A 151 26.22 13.31 5.51
N ALA A 152 27.04 14.29 5.92
CA ALA A 152 28.11 14.08 6.89
C ALA A 152 27.61 13.85 8.33
N GLU A 153 26.41 14.31 8.68
CA GLU A 153 25.75 14.06 9.97
C GLU A 153 25.09 12.67 9.98
N GLN A 154 24.41 12.28 8.90
CA GLN A 154 23.85 10.93 8.71
C GLN A 154 24.92 9.85 8.81
N GLN A 155 26.04 9.99 8.10
CA GLN A 155 27.16 9.02 8.15
C GLN A 155 27.74 8.81 9.56
N ARG A 156 27.74 9.86 10.41
CA ARG A 156 28.21 9.74 11.80
C ARG A 156 27.22 8.98 12.67
N ALA A 157 25.92 9.23 12.48
CA ALA A 157 24.87 8.53 13.21
C ALA A 157 24.81 7.04 12.84
N GLU A 158 25.07 6.68 11.57
CA GLU A 158 25.23 5.29 11.12
C GLU A 158 26.46 4.63 11.74
N GLU A 159 27.61 5.31 11.75
CA GLU A 159 28.83 4.76 12.34
C GLU A 159 28.69 4.53 13.86
N GLU A 160 27.91 5.39 14.56
CA GLU A 160 27.59 5.24 15.98
C GLU A 160 26.57 4.11 16.24
N GLN A 161 25.50 4.00 15.44
CA GLN A 161 24.52 2.92 15.56
C GLN A 161 25.12 1.55 15.25
N ARG A 162 25.97 1.46 14.22
CA ARG A 162 26.73 0.26 13.89
C ARG A 162 27.64 -0.19 15.05
N GLN A 163 28.30 0.75 15.74
CA GLN A 163 29.12 0.43 16.91
C GLN A 163 28.27 -0.08 18.09
N LEU A 164 27.13 0.56 18.37
CA LEU A 164 26.18 0.12 19.41
C LEU A 164 25.63 -1.29 19.12
N LYS A 165 25.30 -1.56 17.86
CA LYS A 165 24.80 -2.84 17.38
C LYS A 165 25.85 -3.96 17.46
N GLU A 166 27.11 -3.66 17.10
CA GLU A 166 28.21 -4.62 17.26
C GLU A 166 28.50 -4.92 18.74
N GLN A 167 28.36 -3.94 19.63
CA GLN A 167 28.49 -4.14 21.07
C GLN A 167 27.33 -4.97 21.65
N ALA A 168 26.08 -4.67 21.26
CA ALA A 168 24.91 -5.45 21.67
C ALA A 168 25.00 -6.93 21.24
N LEU A 169 25.53 -7.21 20.05
CA LEU A 169 25.76 -8.58 19.57
C LEU A 169 26.77 -9.33 20.46
N ARG A 170 27.88 -8.69 20.84
CA ARG A 170 28.90 -9.30 21.72
C ARG A 170 28.33 -9.59 23.12
N ASP A 171 27.52 -8.69 23.67
CA ASP A 171 26.85 -8.88 24.95
C ASP A 171 25.77 -9.99 24.88
N ALA A 172 25.12 -10.16 23.71
CA ALA A 172 24.20 -11.26 23.46
C ALA A 172 24.89 -12.63 23.38
N GLU A 173 26.04 -12.72 22.69
CA GLU A 173 26.84 -13.94 22.66
C GLU A 173 27.38 -14.32 24.04
N ALA A 174 27.84 -13.34 24.83
CA ALA A 174 28.29 -13.56 26.20
C ALA A 174 27.16 -14.10 27.11
N ALA A 175 25.96 -13.49 27.05
CA ALA A 175 24.80 -13.93 27.80
C ALA A 175 24.33 -15.34 27.37
N LYS A 176 24.41 -15.67 26.08
CA LYS A 176 24.10 -17.01 25.55
C LYS A 176 25.07 -18.07 26.06
N GLN A 177 26.37 -17.78 26.11
CA GLN A 177 27.35 -18.72 26.68
C GLN A 177 27.16 -18.93 28.18
N GLN A 178 26.77 -17.89 28.94
CA GLN A 178 26.43 -18.02 30.35
C GLN A 178 25.22 -18.93 30.59
N ARG A 179 24.12 -18.75 29.82
CA ARG A 179 22.94 -19.63 29.90
C ARG A 179 23.30 -21.10 29.60
N ILE A 180 24.06 -21.37 28.54
CA ILE A 180 24.50 -22.74 28.19
C ILE A 180 25.37 -23.36 29.30
N ALA A 181 26.24 -22.57 29.94
CA ALA A 181 27.06 -23.04 31.05
C ALA A 181 26.23 -23.34 32.31
N GLU A 182 25.18 -22.55 32.58
CA GLU A 182 24.28 -22.76 33.71
C GLU A 182 23.34 -23.95 33.51
N GLU A 183 22.73 -24.11 32.33
CA GLU A 183 21.94 -25.29 31.96
C GLU A 183 22.78 -26.57 32.09
N LYS A 184 24.02 -26.56 31.61
CA LYS A 184 24.93 -27.70 31.74
C LYS A 184 25.22 -28.02 33.21
N ARG A 185 25.45 -27.02 34.07
CA ARG A 185 25.65 -27.22 35.51
C ARG A 185 24.41 -27.84 36.16
N LEU A 186 23.21 -27.35 35.82
CA LEU A 186 21.95 -27.90 36.34
C LEU A 186 21.73 -29.35 35.91
N ALA A 187 22.03 -29.69 34.65
CA ALA A 187 21.93 -31.05 34.12
C ALA A 187 22.93 -32.02 34.79
N GLU A 188 24.17 -31.57 35.05
CA GLU A 188 25.17 -32.35 35.81
C GLU A 188 24.73 -32.59 37.26
N GLU A 189 24.10 -31.60 37.90
CA GLU A 189 23.56 -31.72 39.27
C GLU A 189 22.36 -32.69 39.33
N GLN A 190 21.40 -32.57 38.41
CA GLN A 190 20.26 -33.49 38.30
C GLN A 190 20.70 -34.94 38.01
N ALA A 191 21.70 -35.14 37.14
CA ALA A 191 22.25 -36.46 36.86
C ALA A 191 22.92 -37.09 38.10
N ALA A 192 23.62 -36.28 38.90
CA ALA A 192 24.23 -36.74 40.15
C ALA A 192 23.18 -37.09 41.22
N GLU A 193 22.06 -36.35 41.27
CA GLU A 193 20.95 -36.62 42.20
C GLU A 193 20.19 -37.91 41.81
N GLN A 194 19.92 -38.13 40.52
CA GLN A 194 19.34 -39.37 40.01
C GLN A 194 20.20 -40.59 40.35
N GLN A 195 21.52 -40.52 40.15
CA GLN A 195 22.44 -41.62 40.50
C GLN A 195 22.41 -41.97 41.99
N ARG A 196 22.30 -40.97 42.88
CA ARG A 196 22.16 -41.19 44.33
C ARG A 196 20.84 -41.89 44.67
N ALA A 197 19.74 -41.46 44.07
CA ALA A 197 18.43 -42.08 44.28
C ALA A 197 18.38 -43.54 43.78
N GLU A 198 19.02 -43.85 42.64
CA GLU A 198 19.16 -45.22 42.15
C GLU A 198 20.02 -46.09 43.07
N GLU A 199 21.13 -45.57 43.59
CA GLU A 199 21.98 -46.30 44.53
C GLU A 199 21.24 -46.58 45.86
N GLU A 200 20.47 -45.62 46.37
CA GLU A 200 19.64 -45.79 47.56
C GLU A 200 18.55 -46.84 47.37
N GLN A 201 17.79 -46.79 46.26
CA GLN A 201 16.80 -47.81 45.94
C GLN A 201 17.42 -49.20 45.81
N ARG A 202 18.63 -49.29 45.22
CA ARG A 202 19.36 -50.56 45.13
C ARG A 202 19.73 -51.10 46.51
N ARG A 203 20.24 -50.26 47.42
CA ARG A 203 20.55 -50.65 48.80
C ARG A 203 19.30 -51.14 49.56
N LEU A 204 18.18 -50.42 49.45
CA LEU A 204 16.91 -50.83 50.05
C LEU A 204 16.42 -52.18 49.52
N LYS A 205 16.57 -52.43 48.21
CA LYS A 205 16.21 -53.70 47.58
C LYS A 205 17.11 -54.86 48.00
N GLU A 206 18.42 -54.63 48.12
CA GLU A 206 19.37 -55.62 48.65
C GLU A 206 19.11 -55.92 50.14
N GLN A 207 18.73 -54.92 50.94
CA GLN A 207 18.33 -55.11 52.34
C GLN A 207 17.05 -55.94 52.46
N ALA A 208 16.00 -55.59 51.71
CA ALA A 208 14.74 -56.34 51.72
C ALA A 208 14.91 -57.81 51.29
N LEU A 209 15.83 -58.10 50.37
CA LEU A 209 16.18 -59.48 49.98
C LEU A 209 16.83 -60.25 51.14
N ARG A 210 17.76 -59.63 51.88
CA ARG A 210 18.41 -60.25 53.06
C ARG A 210 17.39 -60.51 54.18
N ASP A 211 16.51 -59.55 54.46
CA ASP A 211 15.48 -59.69 55.49
C ASP A 211 14.48 -60.81 55.14
N ALA A 212 14.10 -60.93 53.86
CA ALA A 212 13.27 -62.03 53.37
C ALA A 212 13.97 -63.41 53.46
N GLU A 213 15.27 -63.47 53.22
CA GLU A 213 16.06 -64.70 53.34
C GLU A 213 16.21 -65.13 54.81
N ILE A 214 16.44 -64.19 55.73
CA ILE A 214 16.44 -64.43 57.18
C ILE A 214 15.07 -64.95 57.65
N ALA A 215 13.97 -64.30 57.24
CA ALA A 215 12.62 -64.73 57.58
C ALA A 215 12.30 -66.14 57.04
N LYS A 216 12.80 -66.49 55.86
CA LYS A 216 12.68 -67.84 55.29
C LYS A 216 13.44 -68.89 56.12
N GLN A 217 14.66 -68.58 56.55
CA GLN A 217 15.45 -69.47 57.42
C GLN A 217 14.79 -69.67 58.79
N GLN A 218 14.21 -68.61 59.38
CA GLN A 218 13.48 -68.69 60.64
C GLN A 218 12.25 -69.60 60.54
N ARG A 219 11.44 -69.49 59.48
CA ARG A 219 10.30 -70.40 59.24
C ARG A 219 10.73 -71.87 59.13
N ILE A 220 11.77 -72.15 58.36
CA ILE A 220 12.30 -73.52 58.21
C ILE A 220 12.81 -74.08 59.55
N ALA A 221 13.45 -73.25 60.38
CA ALA A 221 13.90 -73.64 61.71
C ALA A 221 12.72 -73.90 62.68
N GLU A 222 11.66 -73.10 62.60
CA GLU A 222 10.45 -73.25 63.41
C GLU A 222 9.64 -74.49 63.01
N GLU A 223 9.41 -74.73 61.72
CA GLU A 223 8.81 -75.96 61.19
C GLU A 223 9.58 -77.20 61.64
N LYS A 224 10.91 -77.18 61.57
CA LYS A 224 11.76 -78.28 62.03
C LYS A 224 11.64 -78.51 63.54
N ARG A 225 11.59 -77.44 64.34
CA ARG A 225 11.41 -77.52 65.79
C ARG A 225 10.05 -78.12 66.15
N GLN A 226 8.98 -77.70 65.48
CA GLN A 226 7.64 -78.27 65.69
C GLN A 226 7.59 -79.75 65.31
N ALA A 227 8.25 -80.17 64.22
CA ALA A 227 8.35 -81.57 63.82
C ALA A 227 9.15 -82.43 64.82
N GLU A 228 10.28 -81.91 65.35
CA GLU A 228 11.05 -82.58 66.40
C GLU A 228 10.25 -82.73 67.71
N GLU A 229 9.46 -81.72 68.08
CA GLU A 229 8.60 -81.72 69.27
C GLU A 229 7.42 -82.69 69.12
N GLN A 230 6.78 -82.75 67.94
CA GLN A 230 5.76 -83.76 67.62
C GLN A 230 6.32 -85.19 67.65
N ALA A 231 7.51 -85.42 67.07
CA ALA A 231 8.16 -86.73 67.12
C ALA A 231 8.55 -87.15 68.55
N ALA A 232 8.96 -86.20 69.40
CA ALA A 232 9.22 -86.45 70.81
C ALA A 232 7.93 -86.78 71.59
N ALA A 233 6.82 -86.10 71.28
CA ALA A 233 5.51 -86.40 71.87
C ALA A 233 5.00 -87.80 71.47
N GLN A 234 5.13 -88.18 70.19
CA GLN A 234 4.78 -89.53 69.71
C GLN A 234 5.58 -90.62 70.42
N ARG A 235 6.91 -90.46 70.56
CA ARG A 235 7.74 -91.44 71.28
C ARG A 235 7.35 -91.59 72.75
N ARG A 236 7.00 -90.48 73.42
CA ARG A 236 6.51 -90.52 74.82
C ARG A 236 5.18 -91.26 74.91
N ALA A 237 4.26 -91.01 73.97
CA ALA A 237 2.99 -91.73 73.90
C ALA A 237 3.20 -93.24 73.65
N GLU A 238 4.09 -93.63 72.74
CA GLU A 238 4.44 -95.05 72.49
C GLU A 238 5.10 -95.71 73.71
N GLU A 239 6.00 -95.02 74.43
CA GLU A 239 6.60 -95.53 75.67
C GLU A 239 5.56 -95.68 76.79
N GLU A 240 4.65 -94.72 76.93
CA GLU A 240 3.56 -94.77 77.91
C GLU A 240 2.57 -95.88 77.58
N GLN A 241 2.23 -96.06 76.30
CA GLN A 241 1.38 -97.14 75.81
C GLN A 241 2.02 -98.52 76.07
N ARG A 242 3.31 -98.70 75.76
CA ARG A 242 4.06 -99.92 76.11
C ARG A 242 4.12 -100.20 77.61
N ARG A 243 4.27 -99.16 78.45
CA ARG A 243 4.21 -99.31 79.91
C ARG A 243 2.83 -99.76 80.35
N THR A 244 1.75 -99.19 79.81
CA THR A 244 0.39 -99.65 80.11
C THR A 244 0.12 -101.07 79.62
N GLU A 245 0.69 -101.51 78.50
CA GLU A 245 0.59 -102.89 78.01
C GLU A 245 1.37 -103.88 78.89
N GLU A 246 2.61 -103.57 79.28
CA GLU A 246 3.37 -104.39 80.25
C GLU A 246 2.65 -104.48 81.61
N GLN A 247 2.06 -103.37 82.05
CA GLN A 247 1.36 -103.31 83.33
C GLN A 247 0.03 -104.07 83.26
N ALA A 248 -0.73 -103.96 82.16
CA ALA A 248 -1.92 -104.76 81.90
C ALA A 248 -1.60 -106.26 81.76
N LEU A 249 -0.44 -106.65 81.23
CA LEU A 249 0.01 -108.05 81.19
C LEU A 249 0.30 -108.59 82.60
N ARG A 250 0.96 -107.81 83.46
CA ARG A 250 1.20 -108.17 84.87
C ARG A 250 -0.11 -108.25 85.66
N ASP A 251 -1.00 -107.28 85.47
CA ASP A 251 -2.31 -107.26 86.12
C ASP A 251 -3.21 -108.40 85.62
N ALA A 252 -3.11 -108.79 84.34
CA ALA A 252 -3.80 -109.97 83.80
C ALA A 252 -3.23 -111.30 84.35
N GLU A 253 -1.93 -111.38 84.63
CA GLU A 253 -1.31 -112.56 85.26
C GLU A 253 -1.71 -112.69 86.73
N ILE A 254 -1.77 -111.56 87.46
CA ILE A 254 -2.34 -111.48 88.82
C ILE A 254 -3.83 -111.82 88.82
N ALA A 255 -4.62 -111.26 87.89
CA ALA A 255 -6.05 -111.53 87.75
C ALA A 255 -6.34 -112.99 87.34
N LYS A 256 -5.43 -113.66 86.61
CA LYS A 256 -5.53 -115.09 86.31
C LYS A 256 -5.31 -115.96 87.56
N GLN A 257 -4.45 -115.53 88.50
CA GLN A 257 -4.32 -116.18 89.80
C GLN A 257 -5.52 -115.87 90.73
N GLN A 258 -6.08 -114.68 90.65
CA GLN A 258 -7.22 -114.26 91.48
C GLN A 258 -8.58 -114.80 90.98
N ARG A 259 -8.80 -114.97 89.67
CA ARG A 259 -10.03 -115.60 89.13
C ARG A 259 -10.27 -117.03 89.62
N ILE A 260 -9.19 -117.78 89.89
CA ILE A 260 -9.25 -119.11 90.52
C ILE A 260 -9.76 -119.04 91.99
N ALA A 261 -9.60 -117.89 92.66
CA ALA A 261 -10.09 -117.65 94.01
C ALA A 261 -11.48 -116.97 94.03
N GLU A 262 -11.83 -116.20 93.00
CA GLU A 262 -13.02 -115.32 92.99
C GLU A 262 -14.28 -115.98 92.40
N GLU A 263 -14.17 -117.01 91.55
CA GLU A 263 -15.29 -117.90 91.20
C GLU A 263 -15.93 -118.55 92.45
N LYS A 264 -15.23 -118.57 93.57
CA LYS A 264 -15.70 -119.07 94.87
C LYS A 264 -16.36 -118.00 95.75
N ARG A 265 -16.33 -116.72 95.36
CA ARG A 265 -16.82 -115.57 96.15
C ARG A 265 -17.98 -114.82 95.49
N LEU A 266 -18.10 -114.89 94.16
CA LEU A 266 -19.18 -114.23 93.40
C LEU A 266 -20.55 -114.93 93.48
N ALA A 267 -20.74 -115.80 94.48
CA ALA A 267 -22.02 -116.45 94.79
C ALA A 267 -22.84 -115.71 95.88
N GLU A 268 -22.24 -114.76 96.61
CA GLU A 268 -22.87 -114.14 97.80
C GLU A 268 -23.35 -112.69 97.61
N GLU A 269 -22.86 -111.96 96.60
CA GLU A 269 -23.12 -110.51 96.49
C GLU A 269 -23.90 -110.08 95.22
N GLN A 270 -24.89 -110.91 94.86
CA GLN A 270 -26.10 -110.41 94.18
C GLN A 270 -27.04 -109.65 95.15
N ALA A 271 -26.64 -109.49 96.42
CA ALA A 271 -27.45 -108.95 97.51
C ALA A 271 -27.21 -107.45 97.81
N ALA A 272 -27.06 -106.60 96.78
CA ALA A 272 -27.17 -105.13 96.92
C ALA A 272 -27.39 -104.38 95.60
N GLU A 273 -28.33 -104.83 94.74
CA GLU A 273 -29.08 -103.83 93.97
C GLU A 273 -29.78 -102.85 94.94
N GLN A 274 -30.25 -101.70 94.44
CA GLN A 274 -31.12 -100.74 95.15
C GLN A 274 -30.45 -99.69 96.06
N GLN A 275 -29.40 -99.03 95.57
CA GLN A 275 -29.34 -97.56 95.66
C GLN A 275 -29.21 -96.94 94.26
N ARG A 276 -30.19 -97.27 93.41
CA ARG A 276 -30.52 -96.46 92.23
C ARG A 276 -31.12 -95.11 92.69
N ALA A 277 -31.14 -94.14 91.78
CA ALA A 277 -31.82 -92.84 91.88
C ALA A 277 -31.16 -91.74 92.76
N VAL A 278 -30.13 -91.09 92.19
CA VAL A 278 -30.13 -89.62 92.07
C VAL A 278 -29.75 -89.27 90.63
N GLU A 279 -30.72 -89.40 89.73
CA GLU A 279 -30.56 -89.24 88.28
C GLU A 279 -30.86 -87.80 87.80
N GLU A 280 -31.16 -86.89 88.74
CA GLU A 280 -31.96 -85.68 88.48
C GLU A 280 -31.21 -84.34 88.42
N GLN A 281 -29.88 -84.32 88.30
CA GLN A 281 -29.11 -83.06 88.33
C GLN A 281 -28.16 -82.78 87.16
N ARG A 282 -28.31 -83.47 86.02
CA ARG A 282 -27.42 -83.29 84.84
C ARG A 282 -28.04 -82.57 83.64
N CYS A 283 -29.33 -82.21 83.67
CA CYS A 283 -30.04 -81.70 82.49
C CYS A 283 -30.21 -80.16 82.44
N ALA A 284 -29.53 -79.41 83.33
CA ALA A 284 -29.74 -77.96 83.48
C ALA A 284 -28.55 -77.08 83.01
N GLN A 285 -27.46 -77.66 82.49
CA GLN A 285 -26.19 -76.93 82.29
C GLN A 285 -25.76 -76.75 80.82
N GLU A 286 -26.35 -77.48 79.85
CA GLU A 286 -25.92 -77.43 78.44
C GLU A 286 -26.53 -76.29 77.59
N GLN A 287 -27.66 -75.71 78.02
CA GLN A 287 -28.37 -74.70 77.21
C GLN A 287 -27.75 -73.29 77.30
N ALA A 288 -27.09 -72.94 78.42
CA ALA A 288 -26.67 -71.57 78.71
C ALA A 288 -25.32 -71.16 78.07
N LEU A 289 -24.57 -72.10 77.49
CA LEU A 289 -23.22 -71.87 76.94
C LEU A 289 -23.20 -71.59 75.43
N ARG A 290 -24.26 -71.95 74.68
CA ARG A 290 -24.27 -71.80 73.21
C ARG A 290 -24.63 -70.40 72.72
N ASP A 291 -25.37 -69.62 73.51
CA ASP A 291 -25.84 -68.29 73.07
C ASP A 291 -24.83 -67.16 73.33
N ALA A 292 -23.77 -67.42 74.10
CA ALA A 292 -22.76 -66.41 74.47
C ALA A 292 -21.63 -66.24 73.42
N GLU A 293 -21.30 -67.28 72.65
CA GLU A 293 -20.19 -67.24 71.68
C GLU A 293 -20.58 -66.56 70.35
N ALA A 294 -21.81 -66.76 69.88
CA ALA A 294 -22.30 -66.20 68.62
C ALA A 294 -22.29 -64.66 68.60
N ALA A 295 -22.68 -64.01 69.71
CA ALA A 295 -22.75 -62.55 69.81
C ALA A 295 -21.36 -61.86 69.83
N LYS A 296 -20.28 -62.60 70.11
CA LYS A 296 -18.93 -62.05 70.24
C LYS A 296 -18.16 -62.01 68.91
N GLN A 297 -18.49 -62.89 67.96
CA GLN A 297 -17.84 -62.95 66.65
C GLN A 297 -18.37 -61.89 65.66
N GLN A 298 -19.66 -61.52 65.72
CA GLN A 298 -20.22 -60.51 64.80
C GLN A 298 -19.64 -59.10 65.00
N ARG A 299 -19.46 -58.65 66.25
CA ARG A 299 -18.92 -57.29 66.52
C ARG A 299 -17.51 -57.05 66.00
N ILE A 300 -16.67 -58.09 65.97
CA ILE A 300 -15.27 -57.99 65.50
C ILE A 300 -15.21 -57.86 63.96
N ALA A 301 -16.20 -58.37 63.23
CA ALA A 301 -16.27 -58.28 61.78
C ALA A 301 -16.72 -56.89 61.28
N ASP A 302 -17.69 -56.27 61.96
CA ASP A 302 -18.25 -54.98 61.56
C ASP A 302 -17.30 -53.79 61.83
N ASP A 303 -16.58 -53.82 62.96
CA ASP A 303 -15.59 -52.78 63.28
C ASP A 303 -14.39 -52.82 62.33
N LYS A 304 -14.02 -54.00 61.82
CA LYS A 304 -12.92 -54.14 60.84
C LYS A 304 -13.27 -53.55 59.47
N ARG A 305 -14.50 -53.77 58.98
CA ARG A 305 -14.97 -53.18 57.71
C ARG A 305 -14.96 -51.65 57.72
N ARG A 306 -15.43 -51.04 58.81
CA ARG A 306 -15.45 -49.57 58.95
C ARG A 306 -14.06 -48.95 58.98
N ALA A 307 -13.08 -49.63 59.57
CA ALA A 307 -11.69 -49.19 59.55
C ALA A 307 -11.06 -49.28 58.15
N GLU A 308 -11.37 -50.34 57.39
CA GLU A 308 -10.89 -50.53 56.01
C GLU A 308 -11.52 -49.51 55.04
N GLU A 309 -12.82 -49.18 55.19
CA GLU A 309 -13.49 -48.14 54.39
C GLU A 309 -12.92 -46.73 54.64
N GLN A 310 -12.68 -46.35 55.91
CA GLN A 310 -12.10 -45.05 56.25
C GLN A 310 -10.65 -44.89 55.76
N ALA A 311 -9.85 -45.96 55.77
CA ALA A 311 -8.49 -45.94 55.22
C ALA A 311 -8.49 -45.75 53.69
N ALA A 312 -9.42 -46.39 52.98
CA ALA A 312 -9.57 -46.24 51.53
C ALA A 312 -10.04 -44.82 51.13
N GLU A 313 -10.94 -44.22 51.90
CA GLU A 313 -11.41 -42.84 51.66
C GLU A 313 -10.29 -41.81 51.86
N GLN A 314 -9.48 -41.96 52.92
CA GLN A 314 -8.31 -41.10 53.15
C GLN A 314 -7.24 -41.25 52.05
N GLN A 315 -6.99 -42.46 51.55
CA GLN A 315 -6.06 -42.65 50.41
C GLN A 315 -6.56 -41.97 49.13
N ARG A 316 -7.87 -42.02 48.86
CA ARG A 316 -8.45 -41.40 47.66
C ARG A 316 -8.34 -39.87 47.69
N LEU A 317 -8.65 -39.26 48.83
CA LEU A 317 -8.47 -37.82 49.05
C LEU A 317 -6.99 -37.39 48.94
N ALA A 318 -6.06 -38.20 49.46
CA ALA A 318 -4.62 -37.94 49.34
C ALA A 318 -4.08 -38.07 47.90
N GLN A 319 -4.67 -38.94 47.06
CA GLN A 319 -4.36 -38.97 45.63
C GLN A 319 -4.95 -37.77 44.88
N GLU A 320 -6.19 -37.38 45.19
CA GLU A 320 -6.84 -36.22 44.54
C GLU A 320 -6.11 -34.91 44.84
N GLN A 321 -5.63 -34.73 46.08
CA GLN A 321 -4.80 -33.58 46.48
C GLN A 321 -3.49 -33.53 45.66
N LYS A 322 -2.77 -34.66 45.57
CA LYS A 322 -1.53 -34.76 44.79
C LYS A 322 -1.71 -34.48 43.30
N LEU A 323 -2.87 -34.81 42.74
CA LEU A 323 -3.17 -34.53 41.34
C LEU A 323 -3.30 -33.01 41.11
N ARG A 324 -4.04 -32.31 41.99
CA ARG A 324 -4.20 -30.84 41.92
C ARG A 324 -2.88 -30.10 42.15
N ASP A 325 -2.04 -30.58 43.07
CA ASP A 325 -0.73 -29.98 43.34
C ASP A 325 0.22 -30.16 42.12
N ALA A 326 0.10 -31.27 41.39
CA ALA A 326 0.85 -31.50 40.15
C ALA A 326 0.34 -30.63 38.98
N GLU A 327 -0.97 -30.51 38.80
CA GLU A 327 -1.59 -29.63 37.80
C GLU A 327 -1.21 -28.15 38.05
N ALA A 328 -1.17 -27.72 39.30
CA ALA A 328 -0.73 -26.37 39.68
C ALA A 328 0.76 -26.13 39.37
N ALA A 329 1.62 -27.12 39.60
CA ALA A 329 3.05 -27.04 39.27
C ALA A 329 3.30 -27.02 37.75
N GLU A 330 2.50 -27.75 36.96
CA GLU A 330 2.56 -27.73 35.50
C GLU A 330 2.12 -26.37 34.93
N GLN A 331 1.03 -25.80 35.44
CA GLN A 331 0.60 -24.44 35.06
C GLN A 331 1.62 -23.37 35.44
N ALA A 332 2.32 -23.51 36.58
CA ALA A 332 3.40 -22.61 36.97
C ALA A 332 4.59 -22.67 35.99
N ARG A 333 5.01 -23.87 35.56
CA ARG A 333 6.06 -24.03 34.54
C ARG A 333 5.67 -23.41 33.21
N LEU A 334 4.44 -23.63 32.75
CA LEU A 334 3.93 -23.07 31.48
C LEU A 334 3.90 -21.53 31.52
N ALA A 335 3.55 -20.93 32.67
CA ALA A 335 3.57 -19.47 32.84
C ALA A 335 5.01 -18.90 32.86
N GLU A 336 5.97 -19.61 33.44
CA GLU A 336 7.38 -19.20 33.44
C GLU A 336 8.03 -19.33 32.06
N GLU A 337 7.73 -20.41 31.33
CA GLU A 337 8.14 -20.60 29.93
C GLU A 337 7.58 -19.50 29.01
N GLN A 338 6.30 -19.12 29.20
CA GLN A 338 5.70 -17.99 28.49
C GLN A 338 6.39 -16.65 28.82
N ARG A 339 6.78 -16.42 30.08
CA ARG A 339 7.50 -15.19 30.47
C ARG A 339 8.89 -15.13 29.82
N LEU A 340 9.63 -16.24 29.80
CA LEU A 340 10.94 -16.33 29.16
C LEU A 340 10.84 -16.14 27.62
N ALA A 341 9.82 -16.72 26.99
CA ALA A 341 9.55 -16.52 25.57
C ALA A 341 9.20 -15.05 25.23
N GLN A 342 8.41 -14.37 26.08
CA GLN A 342 8.11 -12.94 25.92
C GLN A 342 9.34 -12.06 26.11
N GLU A 343 10.22 -12.39 27.06
CA GLU A 343 11.47 -11.67 27.30
C GLU A 343 12.46 -11.85 26.14
N GLU A 344 12.48 -13.02 25.50
CA GLU A 344 13.25 -13.28 24.28
C GLU A 344 12.64 -12.61 23.03
N GLU A 345 11.31 -12.59 22.87
CA GLU A 345 10.64 -11.86 21.78
C GLU A 345 10.85 -10.33 21.92
N ALA A 346 10.78 -9.80 23.14
CA ALA A 346 11.11 -8.40 23.43
C ALA A 346 12.57 -8.06 23.11
N ARG A 347 13.51 -8.95 23.42
CA ARG A 347 14.93 -8.80 23.04
C ARG A 347 15.12 -8.79 21.52
N ARG A 348 14.48 -9.72 20.79
CA ARG A 348 14.54 -9.76 19.32
C ARG A 348 13.88 -8.54 18.67
N LEU A 349 12.83 -7.99 19.28
CA LEU A 349 12.21 -6.73 18.85
C LEU A 349 13.16 -5.54 19.06
N ALA A 350 13.85 -5.46 20.20
CA ALA A 350 14.85 -4.42 20.45
C ALA A 350 16.07 -4.54 19.52
N GLU A 351 16.56 -5.75 19.25
CA GLU A 351 17.62 -6.01 18.27
C GLU A 351 17.15 -5.62 16.84
N ALA A 352 15.92 -5.97 16.45
CA ALA A 352 15.35 -5.58 15.16
C ALA A 352 15.06 -4.08 15.02
N GLU A 353 14.70 -3.38 16.10
CA GLU A 353 14.55 -1.92 16.12
C GLU A 353 15.92 -1.23 16.01
N ALA A 354 16.98 -1.78 16.61
CA ALA A 354 18.35 -1.33 16.39
C ALA A 354 18.84 -1.61 14.95
N GLU A 355 18.46 -2.73 14.34
CA GLU A 355 18.74 -2.97 12.91
C GLU A 355 17.95 -2.03 11.98
N ALA A 356 16.73 -1.66 12.35
CA ALA A 356 15.88 -0.78 11.54
C ALA A 356 16.29 0.70 11.64
N GLN A 357 16.86 1.14 12.76
CA GLN A 357 17.43 2.48 12.89
C GLN A 357 18.70 2.64 12.06
N ASP A 358 19.59 1.63 12.07
CA ASP A 358 20.85 1.57 11.31
C ASP A 358 20.64 1.50 9.78
N ALA A 359 19.38 1.30 9.34
CA ALA A 359 18.95 1.32 7.94
C ALA A 359 18.10 2.56 7.57
N ALA A 360 17.87 3.50 8.49
CA ALA A 360 16.98 4.65 8.31
C ALA A 360 17.71 6.01 8.19
N LEU A 361 19.05 5.99 8.05
CA LEU A 361 19.87 7.19 7.97
C LEU A 361 20.40 7.52 6.56
N VAL A 362 20.31 6.60 5.59
CA VAL A 362 20.39 6.94 4.16
C VAL A 362 19.00 7.22 3.61
N GLU A 363 18.91 8.15 2.64
CA GLU A 363 17.69 8.57 1.93
C GLU A 363 16.73 9.48 2.72
N ASN A 364 17.16 10.75 2.87
CA ASN A 364 16.23 11.86 3.01
C ASN A 364 16.64 13.04 2.09
N GLU A 365 16.85 12.75 0.80
CA GLU A 365 16.94 13.79 -0.24
C GLU A 365 15.55 14.09 -0.82
N SER A 366 15.09 15.33 -0.62
CA SER A 366 13.85 15.84 -1.19
C SER A 366 13.98 16.03 -2.72
N PRO A 367 13.02 15.56 -3.54
CA PRO A 367 13.16 15.64 -4.99
C PRO A 367 12.97 17.07 -5.52
N ALA A 368 13.98 17.57 -6.24
CA ALA A 368 13.84 18.71 -7.14
C ALA A 368 13.07 18.29 -8.41
N PRO A 369 12.38 19.23 -9.11
CA PRO A 369 11.51 18.89 -10.23
C PRO A 369 12.29 18.69 -11.54
N ALA A 370 12.26 17.48 -12.09
CA ALA A 370 12.79 17.20 -13.43
C ALA A 370 11.94 16.18 -14.20
N ASP A 371 11.81 16.47 -15.49
CA ASP A 371 11.33 15.67 -16.62
C ASP A 371 10.03 14.84 -16.54
N THR A 372 9.10 15.32 -17.37
CA THR A 372 8.17 14.53 -18.18
C THR A 372 8.75 13.20 -18.68
N GLN A 373 8.55 12.13 -17.92
CA GLN A 373 8.54 10.78 -18.48
C GLN A 373 7.31 10.61 -19.37
N GLU A 374 7.54 10.24 -20.63
CA GLU A 374 6.47 9.92 -21.56
C GLU A 374 5.60 8.79 -21.01
N ARG A 375 4.29 9.00 -20.95
CA ARG A 375 3.34 7.93 -20.64
C ARG A 375 3.43 6.89 -21.76
N PRO A 376 3.82 5.63 -21.52
CA PRO A 376 3.57 4.58 -22.50
C PRO A 376 2.06 4.54 -22.78
N ALA A 377 1.71 4.27 -24.04
CA ALA A 377 0.33 4.33 -24.51
C ALA A 377 -0.60 3.47 -23.64
N LYS A 378 -1.90 3.85 -23.55
CA LYS A 378 -2.89 3.16 -22.71
C LYS A 378 -3.07 1.68 -23.11
N GLU A 379 -2.25 0.81 -22.55
CA GLU A 379 -2.45 -0.63 -22.60
C GLU A 379 -3.82 -0.97 -22.02
N GLY A 380 -4.58 -1.77 -22.76
CA GLY A 380 -5.93 -2.18 -22.38
C GLY A 380 -5.95 -2.92 -21.04
N PHE A 381 -7.07 -2.80 -20.34
CA PHE A 381 -7.33 -3.46 -19.04
C PHE A 381 -6.90 -4.94 -19.03
N PHE A 382 -7.25 -5.68 -20.08
CA PHE A 382 -6.99 -7.11 -20.24
C PHE A 382 -5.52 -7.43 -20.51
N ALA A 383 -4.82 -6.60 -21.29
CA ALA A 383 -3.39 -6.76 -21.55
C ALA A 383 -2.55 -6.66 -20.26
N ARG A 384 -2.93 -5.74 -19.36
CA ARG A 384 -2.29 -5.61 -18.04
C ARG A 384 -2.56 -6.82 -17.13
N LEU A 385 -3.79 -7.37 -17.16
CA LEU A 385 -4.12 -8.60 -16.40
C LEU A 385 -3.39 -9.83 -16.97
N LYS A 386 -3.34 -9.98 -18.29
CA LYS A 386 -2.51 -11.00 -18.97
C LYS A 386 -1.04 -10.91 -18.55
N ARG A 387 -0.49 -9.68 -18.44
CA ARG A 387 0.91 -9.43 -18.04
C ARG A 387 1.18 -9.75 -16.58
N SER A 388 0.31 -9.34 -15.65
CA SER A 388 0.48 -9.69 -14.24
C SER A 388 0.49 -11.20 -14.03
N LEU A 389 -0.40 -11.92 -14.71
CA LEU A 389 -0.52 -13.37 -14.50
C LEU A 389 0.56 -14.21 -15.22
N VAL A 390 1.53 -13.63 -15.94
CA VAL A 390 2.52 -14.37 -16.77
C VAL A 390 3.17 -15.54 -16.03
N ARG A 391 3.71 -15.31 -14.83
CA ARG A 391 4.36 -16.38 -14.03
C ARG A 391 3.41 -17.50 -13.62
N THR A 392 2.15 -17.17 -13.32
CA THR A 392 1.12 -18.18 -13.03
C THR A 392 0.66 -18.87 -14.32
N ARG A 393 0.70 -18.19 -15.47
CA ARG A 393 0.33 -18.69 -16.81
C ARG A 393 1.33 -19.66 -17.43
N GLU A 394 2.57 -19.64 -16.96
CA GLU A 394 3.59 -20.64 -17.28
C GLU A 394 3.25 -22.00 -16.65
N ASN A 395 2.69 -22.01 -15.44
CA ASN A 395 2.32 -23.23 -14.70
C ASN A 395 0.83 -23.63 -14.81
N ILE A 396 -0.07 -22.69 -15.16
CA ILE A 396 -1.53 -22.89 -15.28
C ILE A 396 -2.03 -22.29 -16.58
N GLY A 397 -3.03 -22.87 -17.21
CA GLY A 397 -3.62 -22.28 -18.42
C GLY A 397 -2.70 -22.52 -19.62
N SER A 398 -2.01 -21.49 -20.13
CA SER A 398 -1.13 -21.67 -21.30
C SER A 398 -0.10 -22.78 -21.16
N GLY A 399 0.49 -22.98 -19.97
CA GLY A 399 1.39 -24.12 -19.69
C GLY A 399 0.77 -25.49 -19.96
N PHE A 400 -0.51 -25.68 -19.60
CA PHE A 400 -1.21 -26.95 -19.82
C PHE A 400 -1.38 -27.30 -21.31
N PHE A 401 -1.38 -26.32 -22.21
CA PHE A 401 -1.47 -26.60 -23.64
C PHE A 401 -0.26 -27.41 -24.16
N GLY A 402 0.91 -27.30 -23.50
CA GLY A 402 2.07 -28.14 -23.80
C GLY A 402 1.84 -29.61 -23.43
N ILE A 403 1.18 -29.87 -22.30
CA ILE A 403 0.86 -31.22 -21.80
C ILE A 403 -0.10 -31.92 -22.77
N PHE A 404 -1.15 -31.24 -23.20
CA PHE A 404 -2.18 -31.80 -24.07
C PHE A 404 -1.75 -31.98 -25.53
N ARG A 405 -0.60 -31.42 -25.97
CA ARG A 405 -0.23 -31.42 -27.38
C ARG A 405 0.29 -32.77 -27.87
N GLY A 406 -0.60 -33.53 -28.52
CA GLY A 406 -0.25 -34.78 -29.21
C GLY A 406 -0.17 -36.03 -28.31
N LYS A 407 -0.49 -35.90 -27.02
CA LYS A 407 -0.70 -37.04 -26.11
C LYS A 407 -2.09 -37.63 -26.31
N LYS A 408 -2.25 -38.91 -25.93
CA LYS A 408 -3.57 -39.53 -25.81
C LYS A 408 -4.16 -39.19 -24.45
N ILE A 409 -5.47 -39.40 -24.29
CA ILE A 409 -6.11 -39.33 -22.98
C ILE A 409 -6.02 -40.71 -22.35
N ASP A 410 -5.06 -40.86 -21.44
CA ASP A 410 -4.74 -42.03 -20.64
C ASP A 410 -4.49 -41.60 -19.18
N ASP A 411 -4.25 -42.57 -18.29
CA ASP A 411 -4.06 -42.30 -16.86
C ASP A 411 -2.78 -41.47 -16.62
N ASP A 412 -1.69 -41.74 -17.37
CA ASP A 412 -0.43 -40.97 -17.36
C ASP A 412 -0.68 -39.46 -17.61
N LEU A 413 -1.55 -39.10 -18.56
CA LEU A 413 -1.94 -37.70 -18.80
C LEU A 413 -2.63 -37.05 -17.60
N PHE A 414 -3.46 -37.80 -16.87
CA PHE A 414 -4.17 -37.29 -15.69
C PHE A 414 -3.22 -37.16 -14.49
N GLU A 415 -2.25 -38.06 -14.31
CA GLU A 415 -1.19 -37.94 -13.30
C GLU A 415 -0.32 -36.69 -13.54
N GLU A 416 0.12 -36.45 -14.77
CA GLU A 416 0.90 -35.26 -15.13
C GLU A 416 0.10 -33.95 -14.95
N LEU A 417 -1.20 -33.97 -15.25
CA LEU A 417 -2.09 -32.84 -14.99
C LEU A 417 -2.31 -32.60 -13.48
N GLU A 418 -2.44 -33.66 -12.69
CA GLU A 418 -2.53 -33.58 -11.22
C GLU A 418 -1.25 -32.98 -10.63
N GLU A 419 -0.07 -33.46 -11.04
CA GLU A 419 1.22 -32.91 -10.61
C GLU A 419 1.31 -31.40 -10.90
N GLN A 420 0.98 -30.98 -12.11
CA GLN A 420 1.07 -29.57 -12.53
C GLN A 420 0.09 -28.66 -11.77
N LEU A 421 -1.15 -29.12 -11.54
CA LEU A 421 -2.10 -28.40 -10.68
C LEU A 421 -1.60 -28.26 -9.24
N LEU A 422 -0.94 -29.30 -8.69
CA LEU A 422 -0.34 -29.24 -7.35
C LEU A 422 0.88 -28.31 -7.28
N VAL A 423 1.79 -28.36 -8.26
CA VAL A 423 2.95 -27.45 -8.37
C VAL A 423 2.50 -25.99 -8.44
N ALA A 424 1.38 -25.73 -9.10
CA ALA A 424 0.82 -24.39 -9.22
C ALA A 424 -0.04 -23.93 -8.02
N ASP A 425 0.00 -24.65 -6.90
CA ASP A 425 -0.66 -24.33 -5.63
C ASP A 425 -2.22 -24.39 -5.67
N VAL A 426 -2.83 -25.19 -6.58
CA VAL A 426 -4.31 -25.40 -6.64
C VAL A 426 -4.85 -26.22 -5.44
N GLY A 427 -3.98 -26.96 -4.75
CA GLY A 427 -4.31 -27.69 -3.52
C GLY A 427 -4.96 -29.06 -3.75
N VAL A 428 -4.63 -30.02 -2.89
CA VAL A 428 -4.94 -31.46 -3.09
C VAL A 428 -6.43 -31.76 -3.28
N GLU A 429 -7.30 -31.14 -2.47
CA GLU A 429 -8.75 -31.40 -2.54
C GLU A 429 -9.35 -30.87 -3.84
N THR A 430 -9.01 -29.62 -4.21
CA THR A 430 -9.44 -28.95 -5.44
C THR A 430 -8.92 -29.68 -6.68
N THR A 431 -7.63 -30.04 -6.71
CA THR A 431 -7.03 -30.77 -7.82
C THR A 431 -7.74 -32.11 -8.01
N ARG A 432 -7.93 -32.89 -6.94
CA ARG A 432 -8.66 -34.17 -7.01
C ARG A 432 -10.08 -33.99 -7.55
N LYS A 433 -10.78 -32.92 -7.15
CA LYS A 433 -12.13 -32.59 -7.65
C LYS A 433 -12.12 -32.31 -9.16
N ILE A 434 -11.18 -31.47 -9.62
CA ILE A 434 -10.98 -31.14 -11.04
C ILE A 434 -10.66 -32.41 -11.85
N ILE A 435 -9.66 -33.19 -11.44
CA ILE A 435 -9.26 -34.44 -12.11
C ILE A 435 -10.44 -35.42 -12.17
N THR A 436 -11.11 -35.67 -11.04
CA THR A 436 -12.28 -36.58 -10.97
C THR A 436 -13.39 -36.16 -11.94
N SER A 437 -13.67 -34.86 -12.05
CA SER A 437 -14.66 -34.34 -12.99
C SER A 437 -14.22 -34.56 -14.44
N LEU A 438 -12.97 -34.22 -14.77
CA LEU A 438 -12.40 -34.39 -16.11
C LEU A 438 -12.38 -35.86 -16.56
N THR A 439 -11.97 -36.79 -15.71
CA THR A 439 -11.99 -38.24 -16.01
C THR A 439 -13.41 -38.77 -16.22
N GLN A 440 -14.40 -38.31 -15.43
CA GLN A 440 -15.81 -38.64 -15.66
C GLN A 440 -16.35 -38.05 -16.98
N HIS A 441 -15.90 -36.86 -17.37
CA HIS A 441 -16.31 -36.24 -18.63
C HIS A 441 -15.64 -36.88 -19.87
N ALA A 442 -14.36 -37.25 -19.78
CA ALA A 442 -13.64 -37.97 -20.83
C ALA A 442 -14.27 -39.35 -21.12
N SER A 443 -14.51 -40.14 -20.08
CA SER A 443 -15.09 -41.48 -20.19
C SER A 443 -16.54 -41.50 -20.69
N ARG A 444 -17.34 -40.44 -20.45
CA ARG A 444 -18.74 -40.35 -20.89
C ARG A 444 -18.96 -39.83 -22.31
N ARG A 445 -18.02 -39.04 -22.85
CA ARG A 445 -18.21 -38.33 -24.14
C ARG A 445 -17.36 -38.84 -25.30
N ASP A 446 -16.59 -39.90 -25.09
CA ASP A 446 -15.69 -40.45 -26.12
C ASP A 446 -14.72 -39.35 -26.64
N LEU A 447 -14.25 -38.50 -25.71
CA LEU A 447 -13.30 -37.42 -26.01
C LEU A 447 -11.99 -38.05 -26.47
N LYS A 448 -11.75 -38.02 -27.79
CA LYS A 448 -10.54 -38.56 -28.43
C LYS A 448 -9.43 -37.51 -28.63
N ASP A 449 -9.67 -36.28 -28.16
CA ASP A 449 -8.84 -35.12 -28.40
C ASP A 449 -8.52 -34.39 -27.09
N ALA A 450 -7.24 -34.24 -26.81
CA ALA A 450 -6.72 -33.55 -25.65
C ALA A 450 -6.96 -32.02 -25.72
N GLU A 451 -7.16 -31.43 -26.91
CA GLU A 451 -7.59 -30.03 -27.01
C GLU A 451 -9.00 -29.81 -26.44
N ALA A 452 -9.90 -30.80 -26.56
CA ALA A 452 -11.22 -30.73 -25.96
C ALA A 452 -11.17 -30.85 -24.42
N LEU A 453 -10.19 -31.61 -23.90
CA LEU A 453 -9.96 -31.72 -22.46
C LEU A 453 -9.45 -30.39 -21.87
N PHE A 454 -8.59 -29.66 -22.60
CA PHE A 454 -8.16 -28.31 -22.24
C PHE A 454 -9.32 -27.31 -22.15
N VAL A 455 -10.25 -27.34 -23.10
CA VAL A 455 -11.47 -26.50 -23.06
C VAL A 455 -12.31 -26.83 -21.83
N LYS A 456 -12.48 -28.13 -21.51
CA LYS A 456 -13.26 -28.55 -20.35
C LYS A 456 -12.57 -28.22 -19.01
N LEU A 457 -11.24 -28.30 -18.92
CA LEU A 457 -10.47 -27.85 -17.75
C LEU A 457 -10.69 -26.36 -17.48
N ARG A 458 -10.67 -25.52 -18.52
CA ARG A 458 -10.99 -24.09 -18.40
C ARG A 458 -12.42 -23.85 -17.90
N GLU A 459 -13.39 -24.63 -18.38
CA GLU A 459 -14.79 -24.56 -17.92
C GLU A 459 -14.90 -24.95 -16.43
N GLU A 460 -14.36 -26.10 -16.01
CA GLU A 460 -14.39 -26.55 -14.61
C GLU A 460 -13.73 -25.55 -13.65
N MET A 461 -12.54 -25.02 -14.01
CA MET A 461 -11.85 -24.01 -13.20
C MET A 461 -12.61 -22.68 -13.18
N GLY A 462 -13.32 -22.33 -14.26
CA GLY A 462 -14.20 -21.16 -14.31
C GLY A 462 -15.47 -21.33 -13.48
N GLU A 463 -16.08 -22.52 -13.47
CA GLU A 463 -17.23 -22.84 -12.61
C GLU A 463 -16.88 -22.70 -11.12
N ILE A 464 -15.69 -23.15 -10.69
CA ILE A 464 -15.19 -22.94 -9.32
C ILE A 464 -15.15 -21.45 -8.98
N LEU A 465 -14.50 -20.62 -9.81
CA LEU A 465 -14.36 -19.19 -9.53
C LEU A 465 -15.68 -18.41 -9.64
N ALA A 466 -16.62 -18.85 -10.48
CA ALA A 466 -17.93 -18.22 -10.62
C ALA A 466 -18.77 -18.29 -9.33
N THR A 467 -18.53 -19.28 -8.45
CA THR A 467 -19.22 -19.37 -7.15
C THR A 467 -18.86 -18.25 -6.18
N VAL A 468 -17.70 -17.62 -6.35
CA VAL A 468 -17.17 -16.55 -5.48
C VAL A 468 -17.06 -15.19 -6.19
N ASP A 469 -17.55 -15.08 -7.43
CA ASP A 469 -17.63 -13.83 -8.19
C ASP A 469 -18.82 -12.98 -7.70
N LYS A 470 -18.58 -12.22 -6.62
CA LYS A 470 -19.53 -11.24 -6.10
C LYS A 470 -18.79 -9.96 -5.66
N PRO A 471 -18.77 -8.91 -6.50
CA PRO A 471 -18.18 -7.62 -6.17
C PRO A 471 -18.67 -7.05 -4.82
N LEU A 472 -17.85 -6.22 -4.18
CA LEU A 472 -18.24 -5.51 -2.96
C LEU A 472 -19.09 -4.30 -3.31
N GLU A 473 -20.39 -4.40 -3.02
CA GLU A 473 -21.35 -3.31 -3.15
C GLU A 473 -21.47 -2.55 -1.83
N ILE A 474 -21.35 -1.23 -1.89
CA ILE A 474 -21.55 -0.36 -0.73
C ILE A 474 -23.03 0.00 -0.70
N GLU A 475 -23.77 -0.66 0.19
CA GLU A 475 -25.20 -0.42 0.44
C GLU A 475 -25.43 0.97 1.08
N ASP A 476 -26.70 1.38 1.19
CA ASP A 476 -27.12 2.71 1.67
C ASP A 476 -27.03 2.84 3.21
N LYS A 477 -25.83 2.59 3.73
CA LYS A 477 -25.43 2.59 5.15
C LYS A 477 -24.42 3.71 5.37
N LYS A 478 -24.55 4.47 6.47
CA LYS A 478 -23.69 5.62 6.77
C LYS A 478 -23.13 5.59 8.20
N PRO A 479 -21.86 5.18 8.39
CA PRO A 479 -20.93 4.62 7.40
C PRO A 479 -21.22 3.14 7.08
N TYR A 480 -20.93 2.72 5.86
CA TYR A 480 -20.63 1.32 5.55
C TYR A 480 -19.26 0.98 6.17
N VAL A 481 -19.22 -0.02 7.05
CA VAL A 481 -18.02 -0.35 7.86
C VAL A 481 -17.34 -1.58 7.31
N ILE A 482 -16.09 -1.42 6.83
CA ILE A 482 -15.22 -2.49 6.35
C ILE A 482 -14.14 -2.76 7.41
N LEU A 483 -14.13 -3.96 7.98
CA LEU A 483 -13.08 -4.43 8.88
C LEU A 483 -12.05 -5.23 8.08
N MET A 484 -10.83 -4.72 7.98
CA MET A 484 -9.74 -5.36 7.24
C MET A 484 -8.94 -6.25 8.18
N VAL A 485 -8.87 -7.55 7.88
CA VAL A 485 -8.13 -8.54 8.67
C VAL A 485 -7.11 -9.27 7.82
N GLY A 486 -6.20 -10.01 8.47
CA GLY A 486 -5.11 -10.75 7.82
C GLY A 486 -3.76 -10.49 8.47
N VAL A 487 -2.75 -11.24 8.07
CA VAL A 487 -1.44 -11.22 8.74
C VAL A 487 -0.58 -10.01 8.32
N ASN A 488 0.58 -9.84 8.92
CA ASN A 488 1.51 -8.78 8.52
C ASN A 488 2.15 -9.09 7.15
N GLY A 489 2.47 -8.08 6.35
CA GLY A 489 3.16 -8.24 5.05
C GLY A 489 2.29 -8.65 3.85
N VAL A 490 1.03 -9.06 4.04
CA VAL A 490 0.11 -9.46 2.94
C VAL A 490 -0.52 -8.29 2.17
N GLY A 491 -0.13 -7.05 2.49
CA GLY A 491 -0.62 -5.85 1.80
C GLY A 491 -1.93 -5.25 2.33
N LYS A 492 -2.34 -5.51 3.58
CA LYS A 492 -3.55 -4.91 4.20
C LYS A 492 -3.60 -3.39 4.05
N THR A 493 -2.64 -2.68 4.61
CA THR A 493 -2.57 -1.20 4.62
C THR A 493 -2.48 -0.62 3.21
N THR A 494 -1.78 -1.30 2.29
CA THR A 494 -1.76 -0.96 0.85
C THR A 494 -3.15 -1.12 0.21
N THR A 495 -3.84 -2.21 0.51
CA THR A 495 -5.21 -2.48 0.04
C THR A 495 -6.18 -1.43 0.57
N ILE A 496 -6.08 -1.07 1.85
CA ILE A 496 -6.87 0.00 2.48
C ILE A 496 -6.73 1.30 1.70
N GLY A 497 -5.49 1.73 1.43
CA GLY A 497 -5.24 2.94 0.65
C GLY A 497 -5.87 2.87 -0.75
N LYS A 498 -5.63 1.78 -1.48
CA LYS A 498 -6.20 1.60 -2.83
C LYS A 498 -7.73 1.61 -2.83
N MET A 499 -8.39 0.91 -1.90
CA MET A 499 -9.84 0.94 -1.72
C MET A 499 -10.36 2.34 -1.38
N ALA A 500 -9.70 3.02 -0.43
CA ALA A 500 -10.08 4.37 -0.01
C ALA A 500 -10.02 5.37 -1.18
N ARG A 501 -8.98 5.27 -2.03
CA ARG A 501 -8.86 6.11 -3.22
C ARG A 501 -9.88 5.74 -4.31
N GLN A 502 -10.23 4.47 -4.47
CA GLN A 502 -11.30 4.04 -5.38
C GLN A 502 -12.67 4.57 -4.94
N TYR A 503 -13.00 4.53 -3.65
CA TYR A 503 -14.27 5.08 -3.15
C TYR A 503 -14.31 6.62 -3.25
N GLN A 504 -13.20 7.32 -2.97
CA GLN A 504 -13.08 8.75 -3.29
C GLN A 504 -13.33 9.04 -4.77
N ALA A 505 -12.76 8.24 -5.68
CA ALA A 505 -12.96 8.41 -7.13
C ALA A 505 -14.41 8.13 -7.58
N GLN A 506 -15.16 7.32 -6.81
CA GLN A 506 -16.60 7.13 -6.96
C GLN A 506 -17.43 8.26 -6.32
N GLY A 507 -16.80 9.30 -5.76
CA GLY A 507 -17.48 10.42 -5.10
C GLY A 507 -17.94 10.14 -3.66
N LYS A 508 -17.56 9.02 -3.07
CA LYS A 508 -17.89 8.67 -1.67
C LYS A 508 -16.92 9.33 -0.71
N SER A 509 -17.42 9.83 0.41
CA SER A 509 -16.60 10.23 1.54
C SER A 509 -16.06 9.00 2.28
N VAL A 510 -14.78 9.04 2.65
CA VAL A 510 -14.07 7.92 3.29
C VAL A 510 -13.43 8.39 4.60
N MET A 511 -13.39 7.52 5.60
CA MET A 511 -12.60 7.66 6.82
C MET A 511 -11.81 6.37 7.06
N LEU A 512 -10.63 6.49 7.68
CA LEU A 512 -9.78 5.36 8.06
C LEU A 512 -9.68 5.26 9.59
N ALA A 513 -9.58 4.03 10.12
CA ALA A 513 -9.29 3.77 11.53
C ALA A 513 -7.99 2.97 11.68
N ALA A 514 -7.04 3.50 12.47
CA ALA A 514 -5.75 2.89 12.70
C ALA A 514 -5.80 1.87 13.85
N GLY A 515 -6.35 0.68 13.58
CA GLY A 515 -6.51 -0.39 14.58
C GLY A 515 -5.27 -1.28 14.81
N ASP A 516 -4.20 -1.18 14.01
CA ASP A 516 -2.89 -1.82 14.31
C ASP A 516 -2.10 -0.98 15.34
N THR A 517 -2.70 -0.75 16.50
CA THR A 517 -2.17 0.15 17.55
C THR A 517 -0.85 -0.32 18.15
N PHE A 518 -0.53 -1.62 18.03
CA PHE A 518 0.71 -2.24 18.49
C PHE A 518 1.93 -1.93 17.59
N ARG A 519 1.74 -1.26 16.46
CA ARG A 519 2.83 -0.91 15.53
C ARG A 519 2.76 0.57 15.23
N ALA A 520 3.57 1.38 15.93
CA ALA A 520 3.65 2.83 15.74
C ALA A 520 3.80 3.21 14.25
N ALA A 521 4.74 2.56 13.55
CA ALA A 521 4.97 2.75 12.12
C ALA A 521 3.76 2.37 11.24
N ALA A 522 2.86 1.47 11.66
CA ALA A 522 1.65 1.14 10.91
C ALA A 522 0.57 2.22 11.06
N VAL A 523 0.43 2.77 12.27
CA VAL A 523 -0.43 3.92 12.55
C VAL A 523 0.04 5.14 11.76
N GLU A 524 1.34 5.45 11.83
CA GLU A 524 1.98 6.54 11.10
C GLU A 524 1.87 6.36 9.58
N GLN A 525 2.15 5.15 9.06
CA GLN A 525 1.99 4.85 7.63
C GLN A 525 0.56 5.13 7.16
N LEU A 526 -0.47 4.75 7.94
CA LEU A 526 -1.86 5.00 7.60
C LEU A 526 -2.23 6.48 7.70
N GLN A 527 -1.70 7.21 8.69
CA GLN A 527 -1.88 8.67 8.84
C GLN A 527 -1.29 9.43 7.65
N VAL A 528 -0.02 9.16 7.31
CA VAL A 528 0.65 9.73 6.13
C VAL A 528 -0.10 9.39 4.84
N TRP A 529 -0.66 8.18 4.72
CA TRP A 529 -1.49 7.81 3.57
C TRP A 529 -2.79 8.62 3.49
N GLY A 530 -3.42 8.85 4.65
CA GLY A 530 -4.62 9.68 4.77
C GLY A 530 -4.35 11.13 4.43
N GLU A 531 -3.32 11.74 5.00
CA GLU A 531 -2.90 13.12 4.74
C GLU A 531 -2.62 13.36 3.26
N ARG A 532 -1.80 12.48 2.63
CA ARG A 532 -1.47 12.56 1.19
C ARG A 532 -2.70 12.49 0.27
N ASN A 533 -3.80 11.88 0.72
CA ASN A 533 -5.04 11.72 -0.05
C ASN A 533 -6.21 12.58 0.46
N ASN A 534 -5.97 13.45 1.45
CA ASN A 534 -7.00 14.23 2.16
C ASN A 534 -8.16 13.36 2.71
N ILE A 535 -7.80 12.26 3.39
CA ILE A 535 -8.72 11.32 4.04
C ILE A 535 -8.53 11.41 5.56
N PRO A 536 -9.58 11.65 6.36
CA PRO A 536 -9.47 11.68 7.80
C PRO A 536 -9.12 10.29 8.35
N VAL A 537 -8.08 10.24 9.20
CA VAL A 537 -7.65 9.04 9.92
C VAL A 537 -7.94 9.22 11.41
N VAL A 538 -8.56 8.23 12.03
CA VAL A 538 -8.77 8.15 13.48
C VAL A 538 -7.74 7.20 14.06
N ALA A 539 -6.93 7.72 14.98
CA ALA A 539 -5.85 7.02 15.65
C ALA A 539 -5.78 7.45 17.13
N GLN A 540 -5.19 6.60 17.96
CA GLN A 540 -4.82 6.92 19.35
C GLN A 540 -3.31 6.65 19.54
N HIS A 541 -2.82 6.74 20.78
CA HIS A 541 -1.42 6.45 21.10
C HIS A 541 -1.06 4.97 20.86
N THR A 542 0.24 4.70 20.62
CA THR A 542 0.76 3.33 20.48
C THR A 542 0.41 2.47 21.69
N GLY A 543 -0.09 1.26 21.47
CA GLY A 543 -0.55 0.35 22.52
C GLY A 543 -1.97 0.62 23.05
N ALA A 544 -2.69 1.61 22.52
CA ALA A 544 -4.11 1.82 22.81
C ALA A 544 -4.96 0.59 22.40
N ASP A 545 -6.13 0.42 23.01
CA ASP A 545 -7.03 -0.69 22.69
C ASP A 545 -7.63 -0.57 21.28
N PRO A 546 -7.34 -1.49 20.32
CA PRO A 546 -7.85 -1.42 18.95
C PRO A 546 -9.37 -1.28 18.85
N ALA A 547 -10.10 -1.99 19.72
CA ALA A 547 -11.56 -1.93 19.75
C ALA A 547 -12.09 -0.54 20.16
N SER A 548 -11.33 0.20 20.98
CA SER A 548 -11.67 1.57 21.39
C SER A 548 -11.36 2.58 20.29
N VAL A 549 -10.22 2.45 19.57
CA VAL A 549 -9.91 3.30 18.39
C VAL A 549 -10.99 3.16 17.31
N ILE A 550 -11.42 1.94 17.04
CA ILE A 550 -12.44 1.64 16.02
C ILE A 550 -13.83 2.14 16.47
N PHE A 551 -14.16 2.06 17.76
CA PHE A 551 -15.39 2.63 18.33
C PHE A 551 -15.45 4.15 18.11
N ASP A 552 -14.37 4.86 18.44
CA ASP A 552 -14.25 6.30 18.20
C ASP A 552 -14.33 6.64 16.70
N ALA A 553 -13.78 5.80 15.84
CA ALA A 553 -13.84 5.99 14.40
C ALA A 553 -15.27 5.85 13.84
N ILE A 554 -16.04 4.86 14.31
CA ILE A 554 -17.46 4.72 13.94
C ILE A 554 -18.27 5.93 14.43
N GLN A 555 -18.05 6.39 15.66
CA GLN A 555 -18.70 7.59 16.21
C GLN A 555 -18.35 8.85 15.38
N SER A 556 -17.07 9.05 15.05
CA SER A 556 -16.57 10.15 14.23
C SER A 556 -17.14 10.13 12.80
N ALA A 557 -17.21 8.94 12.19
CA ALA A 557 -17.79 8.73 10.86
C ALA A 557 -19.31 9.00 10.85
N LYS A 558 -20.06 8.50 11.84
CA LYS A 558 -21.50 8.79 12.02
C LYS A 558 -21.74 10.30 12.22
N ALA A 559 -20.97 10.96 13.08
CA ALA A 559 -21.10 12.39 13.35
C ALA A 559 -20.79 13.29 12.13
N LYS A 560 -19.90 12.84 11.25
CA LYS A 560 -19.51 13.56 10.01
C LYS A 560 -20.32 13.12 8.77
N GLY A 561 -21.24 12.16 8.91
CA GLY A 561 -22.05 11.64 7.79
C GLY A 561 -21.24 10.92 6.71
N VAL A 562 -20.14 10.27 7.09
CA VAL A 562 -19.21 9.60 6.15
C VAL A 562 -19.85 8.35 5.53
N ASP A 563 -19.61 8.12 4.24
CA ASP A 563 -20.20 7.01 3.49
C ASP A 563 -19.48 5.67 3.76
N VAL A 564 -18.14 5.67 3.81
CA VAL A 564 -17.34 4.45 4.04
C VAL A 564 -16.31 4.64 5.16
N LEU A 565 -16.30 3.72 6.12
CA LEU A 565 -15.25 3.60 7.13
C LEU A 565 -14.45 2.32 6.90
N ILE A 566 -13.13 2.44 6.73
CA ILE A 566 -12.22 1.28 6.61
C ILE A 566 -11.34 1.21 7.85
N ALA A 567 -11.42 0.11 8.60
CA ALA A 567 -10.63 -0.13 9.81
C ALA A 567 -9.50 -1.13 9.53
N ASP A 568 -8.25 -0.71 9.77
CA ASP A 568 -7.08 -1.62 9.80
C ASP A 568 -7.04 -2.39 11.13
N THR A 569 -6.35 -3.53 11.16
CA THR A 569 -6.15 -4.34 12.39
C THR A 569 -4.75 -4.93 12.46
N ALA A 570 -4.34 -5.30 13.67
CA ALA A 570 -3.14 -6.09 13.88
C ALA A 570 -3.13 -7.40 13.04
N GLY A 571 -1.93 -7.87 12.67
CA GLY A 571 -1.73 -9.09 11.88
C GLY A 571 -0.63 -10.01 12.43
N ARG A 572 -0.35 -9.95 13.73
CA ARG A 572 0.70 -10.72 14.42
C ARG A 572 0.27 -12.18 14.63
N LEU A 573 0.45 -13.04 13.60
CA LEU A 573 -0.03 -14.42 13.59
C LEU A 573 0.64 -15.33 14.64
N GLN A 574 1.81 -14.99 15.18
CA GLN A 574 2.51 -15.87 16.15
C GLN A 574 1.64 -16.16 17.39
N ASN A 575 0.89 -15.16 17.88
CA ASN A 575 0.00 -15.29 19.03
C ASN A 575 -1.45 -15.47 18.58
N LYS A 576 -1.71 -16.53 17.79
CA LYS A 576 -3.01 -16.82 17.14
C LYS A 576 -4.21 -16.62 18.07
N ALA A 577 -4.18 -17.19 19.28
CA ALA A 577 -5.28 -17.09 20.24
C ALA A 577 -5.60 -15.62 20.64
N HIS A 578 -4.57 -14.83 20.96
CA HIS A 578 -4.75 -13.42 21.34
C HIS A 578 -5.31 -12.61 20.18
N LEU A 579 -4.75 -12.76 18.98
CA LEU A 579 -5.22 -12.05 17.78
C LEU A 579 -6.69 -12.35 17.48
N MET A 580 -7.12 -13.61 17.60
CA MET A 580 -8.51 -13.97 17.32
C MET A 580 -9.50 -13.45 18.39
N GLU A 581 -9.12 -13.43 19.66
CA GLU A 581 -9.95 -12.82 20.72
C GLU A 581 -10.00 -11.28 20.61
N GLU A 582 -8.91 -10.65 20.16
CA GLU A 582 -8.86 -9.21 19.86
C GLU A 582 -9.82 -8.85 18.71
N LEU A 583 -9.82 -9.61 17.62
CA LEU A 583 -10.73 -9.41 16.49
C LEU A 583 -12.20 -9.66 16.88
N LYS A 584 -12.49 -10.70 17.66
CA LYS A 584 -13.84 -10.92 18.24
C LYS A 584 -14.25 -9.77 19.15
N LYS A 585 -13.33 -9.22 19.95
CA LYS A 585 -13.59 -8.03 20.79
C LYS A 585 -13.93 -6.81 19.94
N ILE A 586 -13.19 -6.55 18.85
CA ILE A 586 -13.47 -5.46 17.90
C ILE A 586 -14.89 -5.61 17.33
N VAL A 587 -15.23 -6.76 16.73
CA VAL A 587 -16.57 -7.02 16.16
C VAL A 587 -17.67 -6.83 17.21
N ARG A 588 -17.51 -7.37 18.43
CA ARG A 588 -18.46 -7.20 19.54
C ARG A 588 -18.61 -5.74 19.99
N VAL A 589 -17.57 -4.91 19.86
CA VAL A 589 -17.63 -3.48 20.20
C VAL A 589 -18.28 -2.67 19.07
N MET A 590 -18.01 -2.99 17.80
CA MET A 590 -18.74 -2.42 16.65
C MET A 590 -20.25 -2.62 16.79
N LYS A 591 -20.67 -3.85 17.14
CA LYS A 591 -22.09 -4.21 17.34
C LYS A 591 -22.84 -3.45 18.43
N LYS A 592 -22.14 -2.70 19.30
CA LYS A 592 -22.78 -1.80 20.28
C LYS A 592 -23.23 -0.47 19.67
N LEU A 593 -22.63 -0.05 18.55
CA LEU A 593 -22.94 1.18 17.83
C LEU A 593 -23.85 0.97 16.63
N ASP A 594 -23.82 -0.25 16.07
CA ASP A 594 -24.59 -0.65 14.89
C ASP A 594 -24.65 -2.18 14.85
N GLU A 595 -25.84 -2.78 14.96
CA GLU A 595 -26.01 -4.24 15.07
C GLU A 595 -25.50 -4.99 13.82
N ASP A 596 -25.58 -4.31 12.66
CA ASP A 596 -25.12 -4.79 11.35
C ASP A 596 -23.63 -4.55 11.09
N ALA A 597 -22.90 -3.85 11.98
CA ALA A 597 -21.47 -3.61 11.80
C ALA A 597 -20.59 -4.73 12.40
N PRO A 598 -19.45 -5.07 11.76
CA PRO A 598 -18.99 -4.60 10.44
C PRO A 598 -19.84 -5.18 9.30
N HIS A 599 -20.06 -4.36 8.27
CA HIS A 599 -20.86 -4.72 7.10
C HIS A 599 -20.08 -5.63 6.13
N GLU A 600 -18.75 -5.49 6.13
CA GLU A 600 -17.83 -6.40 5.45
C GLU A 600 -16.65 -6.72 6.38
N ILE A 601 -16.35 -8.01 6.57
CA ILE A 601 -15.11 -8.50 7.16
C ILE A 601 -14.24 -9.03 6.02
N MET A 602 -13.25 -8.22 5.63
CA MET A 602 -12.40 -8.43 4.47
C MET A 602 -11.06 -9.02 4.89
N LEU A 603 -10.80 -10.28 4.57
CA LEU A 603 -9.47 -10.87 4.76
C LEU A 603 -8.58 -10.55 3.55
N THR A 604 -7.41 -9.95 3.82
CA THR A 604 -6.36 -9.81 2.81
C THR A 604 -5.38 -10.99 2.90
N LEU A 605 -5.10 -11.62 1.76
CA LEU A 605 -4.21 -12.76 1.59
C LEU A 605 -3.14 -12.47 0.53
N ASP A 606 -2.01 -13.15 0.62
CA ASP A 606 -0.88 -13.01 -0.29
C ASP A 606 -0.76 -14.27 -1.18
N ALA A 607 -0.99 -14.11 -2.49
CA ALA A 607 -0.94 -15.21 -3.45
C ALA A 607 0.46 -15.84 -3.59
N SER A 608 1.53 -15.12 -3.24
CA SER A 608 2.89 -15.68 -3.26
C SER A 608 3.12 -16.76 -2.20
N THR A 609 2.27 -16.80 -1.16
CA THR A 609 2.43 -17.72 -0.03
C THR A 609 1.84 -19.12 -0.26
N GLY A 610 1.13 -19.35 -1.38
CA GLY A 610 0.54 -20.65 -1.73
C GLY A 610 -0.44 -21.14 -0.64
N GLN A 611 -0.42 -22.45 -0.34
CA GLN A 611 -1.30 -23.05 0.69
C GLN A 611 -1.32 -22.36 2.08
N ASN A 612 -0.32 -21.54 2.42
CA ASN A 612 -0.38 -20.72 3.64
C ASN A 612 -1.53 -19.71 3.64
N ALA A 613 -1.98 -19.24 2.47
CA ALA A 613 -3.17 -18.39 2.36
C ALA A 613 -4.45 -19.17 2.68
N VAL A 614 -4.53 -20.46 2.30
CA VAL A 614 -5.66 -21.35 2.61
C VAL A 614 -5.77 -21.59 4.12
N SER A 615 -4.64 -21.88 4.79
CA SER A 615 -4.63 -22.12 6.24
C SER A 615 -4.95 -20.84 7.05
N GLN A 616 -4.53 -19.67 6.56
CA GLN A 616 -4.95 -18.37 7.12
C GLN A 616 -6.45 -18.13 6.92
N ALA A 617 -6.98 -18.31 5.71
CA ALA A 617 -8.40 -18.13 5.41
C ALA A 617 -9.29 -18.94 6.36
N ARG A 618 -8.94 -20.21 6.59
CA ARG A 618 -9.62 -21.09 7.55
C ARG A 618 -9.63 -20.51 8.96
N LEU A 619 -8.45 -20.14 9.48
CA LEU A 619 -8.28 -19.63 10.84
C LEU A 619 -9.06 -18.33 11.11
N PHE A 620 -9.00 -17.37 10.18
CA PHE A 620 -9.74 -16.11 10.33
C PHE A 620 -11.26 -16.33 10.16
N ASN A 621 -11.69 -17.22 9.26
CA ASN A 621 -13.11 -17.53 9.08
C ASN A 621 -13.73 -18.20 10.31
N GLU A 622 -13.03 -19.17 10.93
CA GLU A 622 -13.45 -19.81 12.18
C GLU A 622 -13.52 -18.83 13.36
N ALA A 623 -12.72 -17.76 13.34
CA ALA A 623 -12.64 -16.79 14.43
C ALA A 623 -13.69 -15.67 14.38
N VAL A 624 -13.94 -15.09 13.20
CA VAL A 624 -14.81 -13.89 13.05
C VAL A 624 -15.92 -14.01 11.99
N GLY A 625 -15.89 -15.03 11.12
CA GLY A 625 -16.80 -15.16 9.98
C GLY A 625 -16.50 -14.13 8.89
N LEU A 626 -15.80 -14.55 7.83
CA LEU A 626 -15.41 -13.67 6.74
C LEU A 626 -16.54 -13.49 5.74
N THR A 627 -16.69 -12.27 5.21
CA THR A 627 -17.70 -11.96 4.18
C THR A 627 -17.08 -11.62 2.82
N GLY A 628 -15.79 -11.31 2.78
CA GLY A 628 -15.05 -11.06 1.56
C GLY A 628 -13.55 -11.34 1.67
N LEU A 629 -12.94 -11.64 0.54
CA LEU A 629 -11.51 -11.90 0.40
C LEU A 629 -10.87 -10.92 -0.59
N THR A 630 -9.66 -10.46 -0.28
CA THR A 630 -8.76 -9.76 -1.21
C THR A 630 -7.49 -10.58 -1.38
N LEU A 631 -7.14 -10.95 -2.61
CA LEU A 631 -5.94 -11.72 -2.91
C LEU A 631 -4.89 -10.84 -3.60
N THR A 632 -3.75 -10.57 -2.96
CA THR A 632 -2.71 -9.65 -3.43
C THR A 632 -1.48 -10.36 -4.02
N LYS A 633 -0.60 -9.59 -4.67
CA LYS A 633 0.69 -10.04 -5.24
C LYS A 633 0.58 -11.15 -6.29
N LEU A 634 -0.53 -11.17 -7.04
CA LEU A 634 -0.74 -12.11 -8.15
C LEU A 634 0.21 -11.85 -9.33
N ASP A 635 0.80 -10.66 -9.41
CA ASP A 635 1.77 -10.21 -10.40
C ASP A 635 3.19 -10.79 -10.21
N GLY A 636 3.59 -11.04 -8.96
CA GLY A 636 4.95 -11.51 -8.64
C GLY A 636 5.13 -13.03 -8.68
N THR A 637 4.04 -13.81 -8.76
CA THR A 637 4.03 -15.23 -8.35
C THR A 637 3.65 -16.21 -9.47
N ALA A 638 4.23 -17.41 -9.40
CA ALA A 638 3.82 -18.59 -10.17
C ALA A 638 2.81 -19.48 -9.41
N LYS A 639 2.50 -19.13 -8.16
CA LYS A 639 1.62 -19.86 -7.22
C LYS A 639 0.18 -19.35 -7.22
N GLY A 640 -0.24 -18.65 -8.28
CA GLY A 640 -1.57 -18.02 -8.36
C GLY A 640 -2.73 -19.03 -8.37
N GLY A 641 -2.48 -20.33 -8.52
CA GLY A 641 -3.50 -21.38 -8.42
C GLY A 641 -4.17 -21.48 -7.05
N VAL A 642 -3.57 -20.90 -6.01
CA VAL A 642 -4.18 -20.81 -4.67
C VAL A 642 -5.58 -20.15 -4.67
N ILE A 643 -5.88 -19.30 -5.66
CA ILE A 643 -7.20 -18.69 -5.82
C ILE A 643 -8.32 -19.74 -5.98
N PHE A 644 -8.03 -20.86 -6.67
CA PHE A 644 -8.98 -21.96 -6.86
C PHE A 644 -9.19 -22.74 -5.57
N ALA A 645 -8.12 -22.99 -4.80
CA ALA A 645 -8.18 -23.63 -3.49
C ALA A 645 -9.07 -22.86 -2.50
N ILE A 646 -8.90 -21.54 -2.48
CA ILE A 646 -9.65 -20.62 -1.62
C ILE A 646 -11.12 -20.56 -2.05
N ALA A 647 -11.39 -20.46 -3.35
CA ALA A 647 -12.75 -20.44 -3.87
C ALA A 647 -13.52 -21.73 -3.51
N ASP A 648 -12.91 -22.90 -3.78
CA ASP A 648 -13.57 -24.20 -3.62
C ASP A 648 -13.81 -24.60 -2.16
N GLN A 649 -12.84 -24.32 -1.26
CA GLN A 649 -12.94 -24.74 0.14
C GLN A 649 -13.84 -23.87 1.00
N PHE A 650 -13.95 -22.56 0.70
CA PHE A 650 -14.64 -21.62 1.59
C PHE A 650 -15.93 -21.02 1.02
N GLY A 651 -16.06 -20.89 -0.30
CA GLY A 651 -17.23 -20.23 -0.92
C GLY A 651 -17.43 -18.77 -0.51
N ILE A 652 -16.43 -18.13 0.11
CA ILE A 652 -16.47 -16.71 0.48
C ILE A 652 -16.18 -15.88 -0.77
N PRO A 653 -16.97 -14.84 -1.09
CA PRO A 653 -16.72 -13.95 -2.20
C PRO A 653 -15.29 -13.41 -2.26
N ILE A 654 -14.63 -13.61 -3.40
CA ILE A 654 -13.40 -12.89 -3.71
C ILE A 654 -13.85 -11.53 -4.24
N ARG A 655 -13.55 -10.47 -3.49
CA ARG A 655 -13.99 -9.10 -3.79
C ARG A 655 -13.00 -8.39 -4.69
N TYR A 656 -11.71 -8.58 -4.40
CA TYR A 656 -10.62 -7.88 -5.06
C TYR A 656 -9.42 -8.78 -5.33
N ILE A 657 -8.71 -8.47 -6.42
CA ILE A 657 -7.39 -9.01 -6.75
C ILE A 657 -6.37 -7.88 -6.90
N GLY A 658 -5.19 -8.05 -6.29
CA GLY A 658 -4.05 -7.16 -6.38
C GLY A 658 -3.03 -7.69 -7.38
N VAL A 659 -2.83 -6.95 -8.47
CA VAL A 659 -2.06 -7.34 -9.67
C VAL A 659 -0.94 -6.34 -10.00
N GLY A 660 -0.39 -5.70 -8.98
CA GLY A 660 0.67 -4.68 -9.09
C GLY A 660 0.67 -3.69 -7.93
N GLU A 661 1.65 -2.79 -7.94
CA GLU A 661 1.86 -1.79 -6.88
C GLU A 661 1.00 -0.53 -7.05
N GLY A 662 0.63 -0.16 -8.28
CA GLY A 662 -0.13 1.05 -8.58
C GLY A 662 -1.56 1.06 -8.02
N ILE A 663 -2.13 2.25 -7.83
CA ILE A 663 -3.46 2.41 -7.22
C ILE A 663 -4.56 1.69 -8.04
N GLU A 664 -4.45 1.71 -9.36
CA GLU A 664 -5.33 1.04 -10.32
C GLU A 664 -5.13 -0.50 -10.41
N ASP A 665 -4.14 -1.03 -9.70
CA ASP A 665 -3.79 -2.46 -9.74
C ASP A 665 -4.45 -3.27 -8.62
N LEU A 666 -5.28 -2.64 -7.77
CA LEU A 666 -6.32 -3.34 -7.03
C LEU A 666 -7.59 -3.35 -7.88
N ARG A 667 -8.11 -4.52 -8.24
CA ARG A 667 -9.27 -4.63 -9.15
C ARG A 667 -10.39 -5.41 -8.50
N PRO A 668 -11.67 -5.00 -8.68
CA PRO A 668 -12.79 -5.89 -8.40
C PRO A 668 -12.58 -7.22 -9.12
N PHE A 669 -12.75 -8.31 -8.40
CA PHE A 669 -12.61 -9.64 -8.98
C PHE A 669 -13.74 -9.90 -9.98
N LYS A 670 -13.41 -10.64 -11.04
CA LYS A 670 -14.32 -11.15 -12.06
C LYS A 670 -13.76 -12.48 -12.55
N ALA A 671 -14.52 -13.55 -12.39
CA ALA A 671 -14.10 -14.90 -12.74
C ALA A 671 -13.86 -15.03 -14.25
N GLY A 672 -14.74 -14.45 -15.08
CA GLY A 672 -14.60 -14.45 -16.54
C GLY A 672 -13.29 -13.83 -17.01
N ASP A 673 -13.07 -12.54 -16.70
CA ASP A 673 -11.85 -11.80 -17.07
C ASP A 673 -10.57 -12.49 -16.56
N PHE A 674 -10.60 -13.10 -15.36
CA PHE A 674 -9.47 -13.81 -14.77
C PHE A 674 -9.16 -15.14 -15.49
N ILE A 675 -10.18 -15.95 -15.77
CA ILE A 675 -10.04 -17.21 -16.53
C ILE A 675 -9.60 -16.94 -17.96
N GLU A 676 -10.17 -15.93 -18.62
CA GLU A 676 -9.75 -15.55 -19.97
C GLU A 676 -8.30 -15.07 -19.99
N ALA A 677 -7.85 -14.29 -18.99
CA ALA A 677 -6.47 -13.85 -18.92
C ALA A 677 -5.50 -15.02 -18.65
N LEU A 678 -5.89 -15.97 -17.79
CA LEU A 678 -5.11 -17.15 -17.42
C LEU A 678 -4.98 -18.17 -18.56
N PHE A 679 -6.06 -18.45 -19.29
CA PHE A 679 -6.11 -19.41 -20.38
C PHE A 679 -5.88 -18.80 -21.77
N ALA A 680 -5.64 -17.49 -21.86
CA ALA A 680 -5.22 -16.86 -23.12
C ALA A 680 -3.93 -17.51 -23.65
N ARG A 681 -3.88 -17.71 -24.96
CA ARG A 681 -2.61 -18.00 -25.66
C ARG A 681 -1.74 -16.72 -25.69
N GLU A 682 -0.44 -16.92 -25.87
CA GLU A 682 0.43 -15.85 -26.35
C GLU A 682 0.07 -15.53 -27.80
N ASP A 683 0.20 -14.25 -28.17
CA ASP A 683 -0.01 -13.72 -29.53
C ASP A 683 1.33 -13.70 -30.29
#